data_AF-A0A2A6XHJ2-F1
#
_entry.id   AF-A0A2A6XHJ2-F1
#
_cell.length_a   1.000
_cell.length_b   1.000
_cell.length_c   1.000
_cell.angle_alpha   90.00
_cell.angle_beta   90.00
_cell.angle_gamma   90.00
#
_symmetry.space_group_name_H-M   'P 1'
#
loop_
_entity.id
_entity.type
_entity.pdbx_description
1 polymer ?
#
loop_
_entity_poly.entity_id
_entity_poly.type
_entity_poly.pdbx_seq_one_letter_code
_entity_poly.pdbx_strand_id
1 'polypeptide(L)'
;MPYNEITRVQIPALMHLAELGYNFISQKNKPNLDTATNILTDSFTQAFERLNPTKNAKETLAEMKKRLNYDDLGKSFYEYLLKSEHQIIDFDNPNNNLYEMMTELPYKSFRPDITLFINGLPLVNIEVKQPLAGQGIKEEKFRHIQRYKNPENKVFYNLAQIWLFSDNLPYDEKNPDQGAFYSASYSPIFQRFVEANKLDITPPPPENDESHQNHQNHRSLEEIQKRVLKEFNLKDTDTLESSKETPTNSLLTSFCSHKRLCFILKYGISFLKEKSELKKHIWRYAQMFASLNVLKELQKHYETNPKDPLKGIIWHTQGSGKTALTYHLTKLIRDFFSQSNLNKKTKFYFLDPNYLYYYITQDKIIHYLQRIAECGTSSYPSITPLDLLNVKIKLYPLETQQKIARTLSVLDQKIENNHKINELLHKILELLYEQYFVRFDFLDENNKPYQTSGGKMKFSKELNRLIPNDFEVKTLGDNPLCNTIKTGVTPFKQKVYYETKHIQETLSLNQGLKVSYNKRPNRANMQPSIYSVWFAKMKDTKKHLFLNQHMQSWIKESILSTGFCGLQCQKHTFEYIASTIKYSPFETRKNNLATGATQKAINIEALDYIFILIPNKELLNNYSKITKPLYEKISNNIIETQTLTALRDFLLPLLLKQQVKPQ
;
A
#
# COMPACT_ATOMS: atom_id res chain seq x y z
N MET A 1 -25.82 31.26 40.93
CA MET A 1 -24.34 31.23 40.95
C MET A 1 -23.82 31.58 39.57
N PRO A 2 -22.71 32.31 39.40
CA PRO A 2 -22.20 32.61 38.08
C PRO A 2 -21.70 31.29 37.46
N TYR A 3 -22.38 30.86 36.41
CA TYR A 3 -22.09 29.67 35.64
C TYR A 3 -20.70 29.76 34.99
N ASN A 4 -19.68 29.18 35.62
CA ASN A 4 -18.28 29.23 35.17
C ASN A 4 -17.74 27.82 34.85
N GLU A 5 -16.52 27.77 34.30
CA GLU A 5 -15.82 26.53 33.92
C GLU A 5 -15.76 25.49 35.05
N ILE A 6 -15.47 25.95 36.27
CA ILE A 6 -15.33 25.11 37.47
C ILE A 6 -16.63 24.35 37.74
N THR A 7 -17.76 25.07 37.81
CA THR A 7 -19.06 24.49 38.17
C THR A 7 -19.70 23.70 37.03
N ARG A 8 -19.42 24.04 35.76
CA ARG A 8 -20.05 23.37 34.60
C ARG A 8 -19.27 22.18 34.04
N VAL A 9 -17.95 22.14 34.22
CA VAL A 9 -17.10 21.13 33.58
C VAL A 9 -16.15 20.48 34.56
N GLN A 10 -15.36 21.26 35.32
CA GLN A 10 -14.31 20.69 36.18
C GLN A 10 -14.86 19.83 37.32
N ILE A 11 -15.82 20.35 38.09
CA ILE A 11 -16.43 19.61 39.20
C ILE A 11 -17.18 18.39 38.68
N PRO A 12 -18.07 18.48 37.67
CA PRO A 12 -18.69 17.29 37.07
C PRO A 12 -17.69 16.24 36.60
N ALA A 13 -16.57 16.65 35.99
CA ALA A 13 -15.50 15.74 35.59
C ALA A 13 -14.85 15.04 36.79
N LEU A 14 -14.55 15.76 37.87
CA LEU A 14 -14.03 15.18 39.12
C LEU A 14 -15.03 14.20 39.76
N MET A 15 -16.32 14.54 39.78
CA MET A 15 -17.36 13.64 40.30
C MET A 15 -17.45 12.35 39.47
N HIS A 16 -17.40 12.47 38.14
CA HIS A 16 -17.39 11.32 37.24
C HIS A 16 -16.14 10.46 37.43
N LEU A 17 -14.97 11.06 37.63
CA LEU A 17 -13.75 10.31 37.95
C LEU A 17 -13.84 9.59 39.30
N ALA A 18 -14.50 10.17 40.31
CA ALA A 18 -14.78 9.48 41.56
C ALA A 18 -15.66 8.24 41.33
N GLU A 19 -16.68 8.33 40.47
CA GLU A 19 -17.50 7.17 40.07
C GLU A 19 -16.69 6.09 39.34
N LEU A 20 -15.65 6.47 38.60
CA LEU A 20 -14.72 5.52 37.97
C LEU A 20 -13.72 4.90 38.95
N GLY A 21 -13.71 5.31 40.22
CA GLY A 21 -12.89 4.74 41.28
C GLY A 21 -11.63 5.53 41.66
N TYR A 22 -11.51 6.79 41.23
CA TYR A 22 -10.38 7.65 41.59
C TYR A 22 -10.59 8.29 42.97
N ASN A 23 -9.59 8.17 43.85
CA ASN A 23 -9.59 8.88 45.13
C ASN A 23 -9.15 10.35 44.96
N PHE A 24 -9.76 11.26 45.71
CA PHE A 24 -9.40 12.68 45.66
C PHE A 24 -8.35 13.05 46.71
N ILE A 25 -7.29 13.72 46.26
CA ILE A 25 -6.25 14.32 47.11
C ILE A 25 -6.43 15.84 47.12
N SER A 26 -6.75 16.38 48.30
CA SER A 26 -6.87 17.83 48.51
C SER A 26 -5.49 18.47 48.64
N GLN A 27 -5.28 19.61 47.98
CA GLN A 27 -4.04 20.39 48.13
C GLN A 27 -3.92 20.96 49.55
N LYS A 28 -5.05 21.21 50.23
CA LYS A 28 -5.10 21.71 51.61
C LYS A 28 -4.41 20.76 52.60
N ASN A 29 -4.31 19.47 52.27
CA ASN A 29 -3.62 18.47 53.07
C ASN A 29 -2.09 18.46 52.89
N LYS A 30 -1.54 19.30 52.00
CA LYS A 30 -0.09 19.39 51.70
C LYS A 30 0.54 18.02 51.42
N PRO A 31 0.06 17.29 50.39
CA PRO A 31 0.61 15.97 50.05
C PRO A 31 2.10 16.07 49.70
N ASN A 32 2.85 15.00 49.99
CA ASN A 32 4.29 14.93 49.72
C ASN A 32 4.55 14.77 48.22
N LEU A 33 4.74 15.90 47.55
CA LEU A 33 5.02 15.99 46.12
C LEU A 33 6.51 16.23 45.90
N ASP A 34 7.11 15.43 45.02
CA ASP A 34 8.46 15.70 44.55
C ASP A 34 8.50 17.01 43.76
N THR A 35 9.33 17.96 44.20
CA THR A 35 9.37 19.32 43.62
C THR A 35 9.87 19.38 42.18
N ALA A 36 10.57 18.33 41.71
CA ALA A 36 11.08 18.28 40.34
C ALA A 36 10.10 17.60 39.37
N THR A 37 9.26 16.68 39.84
CA THR A 37 8.40 15.84 38.98
C THR A 37 6.90 15.88 39.30
N ASN A 38 6.49 16.43 40.44
CA ASN A 38 5.14 16.29 41.01
C ASN A 38 4.70 14.83 41.25
N ILE A 39 5.65 13.92 41.48
CA ILE A 39 5.30 12.55 41.90
C ILE A 39 4.82 12.60 43.36
N LEU A 40 3.71 11.95 43.66
CA LEU A 40 3.26 11.70 45.04
C LEU A 40 4.14 10.60 45.63
N THR A 41 5.17 10.97 46.38
CA THR A 41 6.21 10.04 46.81
C THR A 41 5.70 8.99 47.78
N ASP A 42 4.74 9.35 48.64
CA ASP A 42 4.16 8.44 49.62
C ASP A 42 3.26 7.40 48.92
N SER A 43 2.37 7.86 48.02
CA SER A 43 1.54 6.98 47.19
C SER A 43 2.38 6.06 46.30
N PHE A 44 3.46 6.59 45.70
CA PHE A 44 4.38 5.80 44.89
C PHE A 44 5.09 4.73 45.72
N THR A 45 5.64 5.10 46.87
CA THR A 45 6.36 4.16 47.74
C THR A 45 5.44 3.04 48.21
N GLN A 46 4.25 3.39 48.71
CA GLN A 46 3.26 2.42 49.16
C GLN A 46 2.82 1.46 48.05
N ALA A 47 2.51 1.99 46.86
CA ALA A 47 2.08 1.16 45.74
C ALA A 47 3.22 0.29 45.20
N PHE A 48 4.44 0.82 45.11
CA PHE A 48 5.61 0.10 44.63
C PHE A 48 5.98 -1.06 45.55
N GLU A 49 6.04 -0.82 46.87
CA GLU A 49 6.34 -1.85 47.86
C GLU A 49 5.25 -2.92 47.92
N ARG A 50 3.98 -2.56 47.70
CA ARG A 50 2.89 -3.53 47.56
C ARG A 50 3.08 -4.44 46.33
N LEU A 51 3.43 -3.86 45.18
CA LEU A 51 3.66 -4.62 43.95
C LEU A 51 4.99 -5.40 43.99
N ASN A 52 5.94 -4.96 44.82
CA ASN A 52 7.28 -5.54 44.92
C ASN A 52 7.70 -5.68 46.40
N PRO A 53 7.16 -6.65 47.15
CA PRO A 53 7.28 -6.74 48.62
C PRO A 53 8.72 -6.78 49.18
N THR A 54 9.70 -7.17 48.38
CA THR A 54 11.11 -7.31 48.80
C THR A 54 12.01 -6.16 48.35
N LYS A 55 11.43 -5.09 47.78
CA LYS A 55 12.19 -4.02 47.11
C LYS A 55 11.84 -2.65 47.66
N ASN A 56 12.84 -1.76 47.71
CA ASN A 56 12.66 -0.38 48.14
C ASN A 56 12.39 0.55 46.94
N ALA A 57 11.43 1.47 47.08
CA ALA A 57 11.01 2.38 46.02
C ALA A 57 12.07 3.44 45.63
N LYS A 58 13.04 3.75 46.50
CA LYS A 58 13.99 4.87 46.36
C LYS A 58 14.88 4.75 45.13
N GLU A 59 15.42 3.56 44.86
CA GLU A 59 16.30 3.30 43.70
C GLU A 59 15.52 3.42 42.39
N THR A 60 14.32 2.82 42.33
CA THR A 60 13.42 2.94 41.18
C THR A 60 13.02 4.39 40.92
N LEU A 61 12.69 5.16 41.97
CA LEU A 61 12.35 6.57 41.86
C LEU A 61 13.52 7.40 41.32
N ALA A 62 14.74 7.15 41.79
CA ALA A 62 15.95 7.82 41.31
C ALA A 62 16.21 7.51 39.82
N GLU A 63 16.06 6.25 39.40
CA GLU A 63 16.24 5.84 38.01
C GLU A 63 15.16 6.42 37.08
N MET A 64 13.90 6.49 37.53
CA MET A 64 12.84 7.20 36.79
C MET A 64 13.19 8.67 36.60
N LYS A 65 13.58 9.37 37.67
CA LYS A 65 13.99 10.79 37.61
C LYS A 65 15.15 11.01 36.65
N LYS A 66 16.14 10.13 36.64
CA LYS A 66 17.25 10.19 35.68
C LYS A 66 16.75 10.13 34.24
N ARG A 67 15.88 9.17 33.92
CA ARG A 67 15.30 9.01 32.57
C ARG A 67 14.43 10.17 32.14
N LEU A 68 13.69 10.77 33.08
CA LEU A 68 12.87 11.95 32.83
C LEU A 68 13.68 13.19 32.41
N ASN A 69 14.99 13.21 32.64
CA ASN A 69 15.85 14.31 32.21
C ASN A 69 16.33 14.20 30.76
N TYR A 70 16.18 13.04 30.13
CA TYR A 70 16.63 12.81 28.76
C TYR A 70 15.83 13.63 27.74
N ASP A 71 16.49 13.96 26.63
CA ASP A 71 15.90 14.71 25.52
C ASP A 71 15.32 13.76 24.47
N ASP A 72 14.28 13.02 24.88
CA ASP A 72 13.68 11.96 24.05
C ASP A 72 12.14 11.92 24.13
N LEU A 73 11.52 13.05 24.48
CA LEU A 73 10.07 13.21 24.62
C LEU A 73 9.43 12.24 25.63
N GLY A 74 10.21 11.78 26.61
CA GLY A 74 9.81 10.82 27.63
C GLY A 74 9.84 9.37 27.17
N LYS A 75 10.51 9.07 26.03
CA LYS A 75 10.62 7.70 25.51
C LYS A 75 11.29 6.76 26.51
N SER A 76 12.43 7.16 27.08
CA SER A 76 13.18 6.30 28.01
C SER A 76 12.43 6.05 29.31
N PHE A 77 11.65 7.03 29.79
CA PHE A 77 10.75 6.85 30.92
C PHE A 77 9.61 5.90 30.57
N TYR A 78 8.94 6.11 29.43
CA TYR A 78 7.85 5.25 28.97
C TYR A 78 8.29 3.80 28.78
N GLU A 79 9.45 3.56 28.18
CA GLU A 79 10.00 2.21 28.01
C GLU A 79 10.32 1.55 29.36
N TYR A 80 10.85 2.33 30.32
CA TYR A 80 11.10 1.86 31.68
C TYR A 80 9.81 1.57 32.45
N LEU A 81 8.76 2.37 32.26
CA LEU A 81 7.44 2.13 32.84
C LEU A 81 6.86 0.77 32.41
N LEU A 82 7.14 0.35 31.16
CA LEU A 82 6.62 -0.89 30.60
C LEU A 82 7.48 -2.13 30.84
N LYS A 83 8.79 -1.97 31.00
CA LYS A 83 9.77 -3.07 31.00
C LYS A 83 10.84 -2.90 32.09
N SER A 84 10.49 -2.28 33.19
CA SER A 84 11.36 -2.21 34.37
C SER A 84 11.58 -3.62 34.94
N GLU A 85 12.69 -3.78 35.65
CA GLU A 85 12.97 -5.00 36.41
C GLU A 85 11.94 -5.24 37.52
N HIS A 86 11.45 -4.15 38.12
CA HIS A 86 10.43 -4.13 39.16
C HIS A 86 9.13 -3.55 38.61
N GLN A 87 7.99 -4.11 38.99
CA GLN A 87 6.70 -3.70 38.45
C GLN A 87 6.30 -2.32 39.00
N ILE A 88 6.25 -1.30 38.14
CA ILE A 88 5.84 0.06 38.50
C ILE A 88 4.31 0.24 38.40
N ILE A 89 3.71 -0.33 37.35
CA ILE A 89 2.27 -0.41 37.14
C ILE A 89 1.93 -1.86 36.82
N ASP A 90 0.93 -2.41 37.48
CA ASP A 90 0.36 -3.70 37.15
C ASP A 90 -0.61 -3.53 35.97
N PHE A 91 -0.09 -3.65 34.75
CA PHE A 91 -0.92 -3.56 33.55
C PHE A 91 -1.75 -4.82 33.28
N ASP A 92 -1.40 -5.95 33.90
CA ASP A 92 -2.09 -7.22 33.68
C ASP A 92 -3.31 -7.33 34.61
N ASN A 93 -3.20 -6.78 35.83
CA ASN A 93 -4.32 -6.62 36.76
C ASN A 93 -4.48 -5.14 37.15
N PRO A 94 -5.19 -4.34 36.34
CA PRO A 94 -5.36 -2.90 36.58
C PRO A 94 -5.88 -2.54 37.99
N ASN A 95 -6.72 -3.40 38.59
CA ASN A 95 -7.28 -3.20 39.93
C ASN A 95 -6.22 -3.24 41.06
N ASN A 96 -5.02 -3.75 40.80
CA ASN A 96 -3.92 -3.77 41.77
C ASN A 96 -3.19 -2.42 41.86
N ASN A 97 -3.54 -1.45 41.02
CA ASN A 97 -2.95 -0.11 41.06
C ASN A 97 -3.76 0.84 41.96
N LEU A 98 -3.10 1.87 42.47
CA LEU A 98 -3.71 2.98 43.17
C LEU A 98 -4.05 4.10 42.17
N TYR A 99 -5.30 4.53 42.14
CA TYR A 99 -5.81 5.58 41.26
C TYR A 99 -6.25 6.81 42.06
N GLU A 100 -5.63 7.94 41.77
CA GLU A 100 -5.86 9.18 42.53
C GLU A 100 -5.99 10.37 41.58
N MET A 101 -6.62 11.44 42.05
CA MET A 101 -6.78 12.68 41.30
C MET A 101 -6.54 13.91 42.17
N MET A 102 -5.96 14.94 41.55
CA MET A 102 -5.82 16.28 42.13
C MET A 102 -6.37 17.31 41.14
N THR A 103 -6.88 18.41 41.66
CA THR A 103 -7.29 19.58 40.88
C THR A 103 -6.23 20.67 40.96
N GLU A 104 -6.13 21.54 39.95
CA GLU A 104 -5.30 22.77 39.94
C GLU A 104 -3.84 22.59 40.40
N LEU A 105 -3.17 21.51 40.00
CA LEU A 105 -1.82 21.15 40.47
C LEU A 105 -0.72 22.02 39.83
N PRO A 106 -0.05 22.94 40.55
CA PRO A 106 0.95 23.81 39.93
C PRO A 106 2.24 23.06 39.56
N TYR A 107 2.81 23.37 38.40
CA TYR A 107 4.15 22.95 38.01
C TYR A 107 4.86 24.06 37.24
N LYS A 108 5.91 24.64 37.84
CA LYS A 108 6.73 25.69 37.22
C LYS A 108 5.88 26.80 36.58
N SER A 109 5.79 26.84 35.25
CA SER A 109 5.12 27.89 34.49
C SER A 109 3.64 27.61 34.17
N PHE A 110 3.06 26.50 34.63
CA PHE A 110 1.67 26.15 34.31
C PHE A 110 0.98 25.35 35.43
N ARG A 111 -0.32 25.10 35.26
CA ARG A 111 -1.17 24.43 36.24
C ARG A 111 -2.31 23.71 35.51
N PRO A 112 -2.28 22.37 35.40
CA PRO A 112 -3.41 21.61 34.85
C PRO A 112 -4.65 21.72 35.73
N ASP A 113 -5.82 21.67 35.11
CA ASP A 113 -7.10 21.73 35.82
C ASP A 113 -7.33 20.46 36.63
N ILE A 114 -7.04 19.28 36.07
CA ILE A 114 -7.11 17.98 36.76
C ILE A 114 -5.90 17.13 36.37
N THR A 115 -5.28 16.47 37.34
CA THR A 115 -4.17 15.52 37.15
C THR A 115 -4.55 14.18 37.75
N LEU A 116 -4.44 13.10 36.96
CA LEU A 116 -4.66 11.74 37.41
C LEU A 116 -3.34 11.02 37.65
N PHE A 117 -3.30 10.29 38.76
CA PHE A 117 -2.17 9.53 39.21
C PHE A 117 -2.45 8.04 39.14
N ILE A 118 -1.45 7.28 38.71
CA ILE A 118 -1.41 5.82 38.88
C ILE A 118 -0.19 5.51 39.72
N ASN A 119 -0.38 4.88 40.88
CA ASN A 119 0.69 4.58 41.83
C ASN A 119 1.54 5.84 42.14
N GLY A 120 0.89 6.99 42.33
CA GLY A 120 1.55 8.27 42.61
C GLY A 120 2.23 8.97 41.42
N LEU A 121 2.17 8.42 40.20
CA LEU A 121 2.75 9.01 38.99
C LEU A 121 1.72 9.87 38.23
N PRO A 122 1.95 11.18 37.96
CA PRO A 122 1.02 12.03 37.21
C PRO A 122 1.02 11.74 35.70
N LEU A 123 0.27 10.73 35.26
CA LEU A 123 0.34 10.22 33.88
C LEU A 123 -0.70 10.82 32.92
N VAL A 124 -1.81 11.36 33.44
CA VAL A 124 -2.87 11.95 32.62
C VAL A 124 -3.21 13.34 33.14
N ASN A 125 -3.22 14.32 32.25
CA ASN A 125 -3.69 15.67 32.55
C ASN A 125 -4.96 15.98 31.77
N ILE A 126 -5.89 16.70 32.40
CA ILE A 126 -7.16 17.09 31.80
C ILE A 126 -7.26 18.62 31.93
N GLU A 127 -7.49 19.25 30.80
CA GLU A 127 -7.72 20.69 30.66
C GLU A 127 -9.18 20.88 30.26
N VAL A 128 -9.95 21.52 31.12
CA VAL A 128 -11.36 21.81 30.85
C VAL A 128 -11.51 23.26 30.46
N LYS A 129 -12.48 23.57 29.60
CA LYS A 129 -12.73 24.94 29.14
C LYS A 129 -14.19 25.32 29.30
N GLN A 130 -14.45 26.61 29.55
CA GLN A 130 -15.82 27.10 29.64
C GLN A 130 -16.59 26.84 28.33
N PRO A 131 -17.80 26.24 28.39
CA PRO A 131 -18.65 26.06 27.22
C PRO A 131 -18.98 27.40 26.55
N LEU A 132 -18.97 27.43 25.21
CA LEU A 132 -19.31 28.59 24.38
C LEU A 132 -18.34 29.79 24.49
N ALA A 133 -17.18 29.62 25.14
CA ALA A 133 -16.13 30.64 25.10
C ALA A 133 -15.49 30.68 23.70
N GLY A 134 -15.52 31.85 23.03
CA GLY A 134 -15.01 32.00 21.65
C GLY A 134 -13.52 31.67 21.45
N GLN A 135 -12.76 31.58 22.55
CA GLN A 135 -11.32 31.29 22.58
C GLN A 135 -10.96 29.92 23.20
N GLY A 136 -11.92 29.14 23.71
CA GLY A 136 -11.72 27.99 24.61
C GLY A 136 -10.62 26.97 24.21
N ILE A 137 -10.98 25.88 23.53
CA ILE A 137 -10.05 24.79 23.18
C ILE A 137 -8.98 25.26 22.18
N LYS A 138 -9.30 26.21 21.30
CA LYS A 138 -8.36 26.76 20.30
C LYS A 138 -7.14 27.39 20.96
N GLU A 139 -7.34 28.22 21.98
CA GLU A 139 -6.21 28.79 22.72
C GLU A 139 -5.50 27.73 23.55
N GLU A 140 -6.23 26.78 24.12
CA GLU A 140 -5.60 25.71 24.90
C GLU A 140 -4.66 24.86 24.04
N LYS A 141 -5.01 24.60 22.77
CA LYS A 141 -4.10 23.98 21.79
C LYS A 141 -2.79 24.76 21.67
N PHE A 142 -2.87 26.07 21.53
CA PHE A 142 -1.68 26.92 21.44
C PHE A 142 -0.89 26.93 22.74
N ARG A 143 -1.55 27.08 23.89
CA ARG A 143 -0.93 27.09 25.23
C ARG A 143 -0.22 25.77 25.50
N HIS A 144 -0.84 24.63 25.22
CA HIS A 144 -0.24 23.30 25.36
C HIS A 144 1.07 23.18 24.57
N ILE A 145 1.10 23.68 23.33
CA ILE A 145 2.30 23.68 22.48
C ILE A 145 3.41 24.56 23.07
N GLN A 146 3.07 25.75 23.58
CA GLN A 146 4.05 26.62 24.22
C GLN A 146 4.58 26.01 25.52
N ARG A 147 3.72 25.39 26.32
CA ARG A 147 4.07 24.75 27.59
C ARG A 147 5.09 23.62 27.39
N TYR A 148 4.91 22.74 26.40
CA TYR A 148 5.88 21.65 26.18
C TYR A 148 7.16 22.10 25.47
N LYS A 149 7.13 23.22 24.74
CA LYS A 149 8.35 23.84 24.18
C LYS A 149 9.20 24.54 25.23
N ASN A 150 8.62 24.90 26.38
CA ASN A 150 9.36 25.48 27.49
C ASN A 150 10.27 24.41 28.16
N PRO A 151 11.61 24.59 28.14
CA PRO A 151 12.55 23.64 28.73
C PRO A 151 12.31 23.36 30.23
N GLU A 152 11.78 24.32 30.99
CA GLU A 152 11.49 24.15 32.42
C GLU A 152 10.40 23.10 32.69
N ASN A 153 9.52 22.89 31.71
CA ASN A 153 8.41 21.94 31.80
C ASN A 153 8.78 20.53 31.31
N LYS A 154 9.99 20.36 30.75
CA LYS A 154 10.42 19.12 30.08
C LYS A 154 10.25 17.87 30.95
N VAL A 155 10.67 17.94 32.21
CA VAL A 155 10.64 16.78 33.13
C VAL A 155 9.21 16.30 33.34
N PHE A 156 8.28 17.22 33.60
CA PHE A 156 6.87 16.87 33.77
C PHE A 156 6.24 16.37 32.47
N TYR A 157 6.55 16.98 31.33
CA TYR A 157 6.04 16.52 30.03
C TYR A 157 6.63 15.18 29.57
N ASN A 158 7.83 14.83 30.01
CA ASN A 158 8.40 13.50 29.83
C ASN A 158 7.65 12.44 30.67
N LEU A 159 7.17 12.83 31.86
CA LEU A 159 6.45 11.97 32.79
C LEU A 159 5.00 11.76 32.36
N ALA A 160 4.27 12.85 32.14
CA ALA A 160 2.88 12.78 31.70
C ALA A 160 2.80 12.17 30.29
N GLN A 161 1.83 11.29 30.08
CA GLN A 161 1.72 10.52 28.84
C GLN A 161 0.56 11.01 27.97
N ILE A 162 -0.57 11.33 28.59
CA ILE A 162 -1.84 11.65 27.92
C ILE A 162 -2.33 13.02 28.38
N TRP A 163 -2.79 13.83 27.43
CA TRP A 163 -3.53 15.07 27.70
C TRP A 163 -4.93 14.95 27.13
N LEU A 164 -5.92 15.29 27.94
CA LEU A 164 -7.34 15.35 27.58
C LEU A 164 -7.80 16.81 27.63
N PHE A 165 -8.70 17.18 26.73
CA PHE A 165 -9.23 18.53 26.62
C PHE A 165 -10.74 18.46 26.42
N SER A 166 -11.52 19.29 27.10
CA SER A 166 -12.97 19.31 26.87
C SER A 166 -13.61 20.63 27.27
N ASP A 167 -14.52 21.13 26.44
CA ASP A 167 -15.46 22.20 26.78
C ASP A 167 -16.86 21.68 27.12
N ASN A 168 -17.01 20.35 27.20
CA ASN A 168 -18.26 19.63 27.46
C ASN A 168 -19.36 19.81 26.42
N LEU A 169 -19.05 20.33 25.22
CA LEU A 169 -20.01 20.49 24.13
C LEU A 169 -19.90 19.35 23.10
N PRO A 170 -20.99 19.02 22.39
CA PRO A 170 -20.91 18.12 21.24
C PRO A 170 -20.09 18.76 20.11
N TYR A 171 -19.59 17.95 19.17
CA TYR A 171 -18.94 18.53 17.98
C TYR A 171 -19.92 19.28 17.10
N ASP A 172 -19.42 20.38 16.53
CA ASP A 172 -20.11 21.17 15.53
C ASP A 172 -19.17 21.36 14.33
N GLU A 173 -19.66 21.08 13.12
CA GLU A 173 -18.89 21.27 11.88
C GLU A 173 -18.55 22.74 11.63
N LYS A 174 -19.39 23.67 12.11
CA LYS A 174 -19.16 25.12 12.00
C LYS A 174 -18.11 25.61 12.99
N ASN A 175 -17.89 24.88 14.08
CA ASN A 175 -16.98 25.23 15.17
C ASN A 175 -15.98 24.10 15.42
N PRO A 176 -14.92 23.98 14.61
CA PRO A 176 -14.07 22.79 14.59
C PRO A 176 -13.23 22.56 15.85
N ASP A 177 -13.09 23.60 16.68
CA ASP A 177 -12.38 23.57 17.96
C ASP A 177 -13.31 23.27 19.15
N GLN A 178 -14.62 23.09 18.94
CA GLN A 178 -15.54 22.71 20.00
C GLN A 178 -15.49 21.20 20.28
N GLY A 179 -15.63 20.80 21.55
CA GLY A 179 -15.81 19.41 21.99
C GLY A 179 -14.64 18.78 22.74
N ALA A 180 -14.53 17.46 22.63
CA ALA A 180 -13.63 16.62 23.43
C ALA A 180 -12.38 16.17 22.65
N PHE A 181 -11.19 16.57 23.07
CA PHE A 181 -9.95 16.24 22.36
C PHE A 181 -8.97 15.49 23.25
N TYR A 182 -8.02 14.81 22.63
CA TYR A 182 -6.87 14.24 23.34
C TYR A 182 -5.61 14.34 22.50
N SER A 183 -4.47 14.31 23.17
CA SER A 183 -3.15 14.36 22.57
C SER A 183 -2.16 13.55 23.41
N ALA A 184 -1.04 13.16 22.80
CA ALA A 184 0.14 12.79 23.57
C ALA A 184 0.80 14.05 24.14
N SER A 185 1.49 13.90 25.28
CA SER A 185 2.28 14.97 25.92
C SER A 185 3.05 15.93 25.00
N TYR A 186 3.83 15.39 24.06
CA TYR A 186 4.58 16.14 23.06
C TYR A 186 3.95 15.97 21.68
N SER A 187 2.76 16.55 21.47
CA SER A 187 2.10 16.47 20.17
C SER A 187 1.30 17.75 19.87
N PRO A 188 1.52 18.36 18.69
CA PRO A 188 0.65 19.42 18.20
C PRO A 188 -0.67 18.87 17.64
N ILE A 189 -0.83 17.55 17.54
CA ILE A 189 -2.00 16.88 16.96
C ILE A 189 -3.02 16.62 18.07
N PHE A 190 -4.15 17.32 17.98
CA PHE A 190 -5.30 17.13 18.86
C PHE A 190 -6.34 16.29 18.14
N GLN A 191 -6.51 15.06 18.61
CA GLN A 191 -7.47 14.14 18.03
C GLN A 191 -8.86 14.40 18.61
N ARG A 192 -9.88 14.42 17.75
CA ARG A 192 -11.28 14.36 18.19
C ARG A 192 -11.57 12.98 18.77
N PHE A 193 -12.27 12.96 19.89
CA PHE A 193 -12.82 11.76 20.50
C PHE A 193 -14.26 11.51 20.08
N VAL A 194 -14.56 10.35 19.50
CA VAL A 194 -15.93 9.92 19.21
C VAL A 194 -16.12 8.52 19.79
N GLU A 195 -17.02 8.37 20.77
CA GLU A 195 -17.37 7.04 21.30
C GLU A 195 -18.28 6.35 20.30
N ALA A 196 -17.72 5.43 19.50
CA ALA A 196 -18.48 4.71 18.48
C ALA A 196 -19.21 3.47 19.04
N ASN A 197 -18.78 2.93 20.19
CA ASN A 197 -19.39 1.75 20.84
C ASN A 197 -18.97 1.66 22.33
N LYS A 198 -19.94 1.40 23.24
CA LYS A 198 -19.69 1.07 24.65
C LYS A 198 -19.26 -0.40 24.77
N LEU A 199 -18.01 -0.71 24.44
CA LEU A 199 -17.44 -2.06 24.62
C LEU A 199 -16.98 -2.28 26.06
N ASP A 200 -17.54 -3.28 26.73
CA ASP A 200 -16.97 -3.82 27.96
C ASP A 200 -15.92 -4.88 27.63
N ILE A 201 -14.71 -4.68 28.15
CA ILE A 201 -13.56 -5.57 28.01
C ILE A 201 -13.16 -6.20 29.36
N THR A 202 -14.03 -6.11 30.37
CA THR A 202 -13.83 -6.83 31.63
C THR A 202 -13.95 -8.34 31.36
N PRO A 203 -12.89 -9.15 31.62
CA PRO A 203 -13.11 -10.58 31.78
C PRO A 203 -14.06 -10.82 32.96
N PRO A 204 -14.86 -11.91 32.94
CA PRO A 204 -15.63 -12.30 34.11
C PRO A 204 -14.68 -12.43 35.32
N PRO A 205 -15.13 -12.06 36.53
CA PRO A 205 -14.33 -12.30 37.73
C PRO A 205 -13.96 -13.79 37.80
N PRO A 206 -12.77 -14.15 38.29
CA PRO A 206 -12.42 -15.55 38.49
C PRO A 206 -13.51 -16.21 39.36
N GLU A 207 -14.05 -17.34 38.89
CA GLU A 207 -14.93 -18.17 39.70
C GLU A 207 -14.11 -18.70 40.88
N ASN A 208 -14.55 -18.35 42.09
CA ASN A 208 -13.97 -18.69 43.39
C ASN A 208 -12.77 -17.83 43.82
N ASP A 209 -13.06 -16.67 44.41
CA ASP A 209 -12.32 -16.18 45.58
C ASP A 209 -13.16 -15.15 46.35
N GLU A 210 -14.04 -15.64 47.23
CA GLU A 210 -14.69 -14.84 48.29
C GLU A 210 -13.68 -14.36 49.37
N SER A 211 -12.37 -14.50 49.16
CA SER A 211 -11.34 -14.33 50.18
C SER A 211 -10.43 -13.10 50.03
N HIS A 212 -10.57 -12.29 48.97
CA HIS A 212 -9.79 -11.06 48.81
C HIS A 212 -10.65 -9.80 48.85
N GLN A 213 -11.23 -9.52 50.03
CA GLN A 213 -11.47 -8.14 50.44
C GLN A 213 -10.11 -7.46 50.61
N ASN A 214 -9.63 -6.83 49.53
CA ASN A 214 -8.45 -5.99 49.59
C ASN A 214 -8.67 -4.89 50.65
N HIS A 215 -7.92 -4.97 51.75
CA HIS A 215 -7.77 -3.93 52.76
C HIS A 215 -7.09 -2.69 52.15
N GLN A 216 -7.77 -1.97 51.27
CA GLN A 216 -7.49 -0.57 51.02
C GLN A 216 -8.54 0.24 51.76
N ASN A 217 -8.12 1.31 52.43
CA ASN A 217 -8.97 2.36 53.00
C ASN A 217 -9.76 3.06 51.86
N HIS A 218 -10.68 2.35 51.22
CA HIS A 218 -11.57 2.91 50.21
C HIS A 218 -12.59 3.78 50.95
N ARG A 219 -12.36 5.09 50.84
CA ARG A 219 -13.39 6.08 51.16
C ARG A 219 -14.62 5.80 50.32
N SER A 220 -15.80 5.98 50.89
CA SER A 220 -17.04 5.85 50.13
C SER A 220 -17.08 6.90 49.01
N LEU A 221 -17.84 6.64 47.95
CA LEU A 221 -18.03 7.60 46.85
C LEU A 221 -18.50 8.96 47.39
N GLU A 222 -19.45 8.95 48.33
CA GLU A 222 -19.95 10.17 48.98
C GLU A 222 -18.86 10.95 49.71
N GLU A 223 -17.94 10.26 50.41
CA GLU A 223 -16.82 10.92 51.09
C GLU A 223 -15.86 11.59 50.10
N ILE A 224 -15.62 10.96 48.95
CA ILE A 224 -14.76 11.52 47.89
C ILE A 224 -15.44 12.76 47.28
N GLN A 225 -16.73 12.66 46.94
CA GLN A 225 -17.51 13.77 46.39
C GLN A 225 -17.54 14.97 47.35
N LYS A 226 -17.79 14.75 48.65
CA LYS A 226 -17.75 15.80 49.68
C LYS A 226 -16.38 16.47 49.78
N ARG A 227 -15.28 15.72 49.63
CA ARG A 227 -13.92 16.29 49.62
C ARG A 227 -13.66 17.17 48.40
N VAL A 228 -14.14 16.76 47.23
CA VAL A 228 -14.06 17.60 46.01
C VAL A 228 -14.79 18.92 46.26
N LEU A 229 -16.03 18.90 46.73
CA LEU A 229 -16.79 20.13 47.01
C LEU A 229 -16.10 21.02 48.05
N LYS A 230 -15.56 20.41 49.11
CA LYS A 230 -14.80 21.13 50.15
C LYS A 230 -13.53 21.78 49.60
N GLU A 231 -12.91 21.24 48.56
CA GLU A 231 -11.75 21.88 47.91
C GLU A 231 -12.14 23.25 47.35
N PHE A 232 -13.27 23.31 46.66
CA PHE A 232 -13.81 24.51 46.02
C PHE A 232 -14.67 25.40 46.95
N ASN A 233 -14.81 25.03 48.23
CA ASN A 233 -15.67 25.69 49.21
C ASN A 233 -17.16 25.74 48.80
N LEU A 234 -17.65 24.65 48.19
CA LEU A 234 -19.04 24.50 47.74
C LEU A 234 -19.82 23.51 48.62
N LYS A 235 -21.15 23.59 48.58
CA LYS A 235 -22.10 22.66 49.20
C LYS A 235 -22.74 21.74 48.14
N ASP A 236 -23.36 20.64 48.58
CA ASP A 236 -24.03 19.68 47.67
C ASP A 236 -25.12 20.35 46.80
N THR A 237 -25.79 21.38 47.33
CA THR A 237 -26.82 22.17 46.59
C THR A 237 -26.28 23.02 45.45
N ASP A 238 -24.95 23.19 45.38
CA ASP A 238 -24.29 24.11 44.45
C ASP A 238 -23.87 23.42 43.15
N THR A 239 -24.00 22.10 43.07
CA THR A 239 -23.73 21.30 41.88
C THR A 239 -25.01 20.95 41.13
N LEU A 240 -24.99 21.12 39.81
CA LEU A 240 -26.04 20.61 38.92
C LEU A 240 -25.88 19.09 38.79
N GLU A 241 -27.00 18.37 38.77
CA GLU A 241 -27.00 16.99 38.28
C GLU A 241 -26.49 16.97 36.83
N SER A 242 -25.28 16.46 36.63
CA SER A 242 -24.73 16.28 35.29
C SER A 242 -25.24 14.96 34.72
N SER A 243 -25.76 14.98 33.50
CA SER A 243 -26.04 13.75 32.76
C SER A 243 -24.80 12.85 32.71
N LYS A 244 -24.98 11.55 32.91
CA LYS A 244 -23.90 10.56 32.78
C LYS A 244 -23.30 10.53 31.36
N GLU A 245 -24.01 11.03 30.36
CA GLU A 245 -23.63 10.93 28.94
C GLU A 245 -23.10 12.22 28.32
N THR A 246 -22.57 13.15 29.12
CA THR A 246 -21.93 14.34 28.56
C THR A 246 -20.69 13.98 27.72
N PRO A 247 -20.29 14.82 26.74
CA PRO A 247 -19.08 14.61 25.94
C PRO A 247 -17.81 14.44 26.80
N THR A 248 -17.69 15.20 27.89
CA THR A 248 -16.55 15.05 28.83
C THR A 248 -16.60 13.72 29.55
N ASN A 249 -17.75 13.34 30.14
CA ASN A 249 -17.87 12.07 30.86
C ASN A 249 -17.67 10.86 29.95
N SER A 250 -18.10 10.95 28.70
CA SER A 250 -17.85 9.92 27.67
C SER A 250 -16.35 9.78 27.38
N LEU A 251 -15.64 10.89 27.21
CA LEU A 251 -14.18 10.90 27.03
C LEU A 251 -13.47 10.27 28.24
N LEU A 252 -13.84 10.68 29.45
CA LEU A 252 -13.25 10.19 30.70
C LEU A 252 -13.54 8.71 30.92
N THR A 253 -14.77 8.25 30.67
CA THR A 253 -15.09 6.81 30.73
C THR A 253 -14.22 6.03 29.76
N SER A 254 -13.98 6.56 28.57
CA SER A 254 -13.25 5.84 27.53
C SER A 254 -11.74 5.81 27.76
N PHE A 255 -11.14 6.91 28.19
CA PHE A 255 -9.69 6.99 28.43
C PHE A 255 -9.28 6.63 29.86
N CYS A 256 -10.09 6.99 30.86
CA CYS A 256 -9.70 6.97 32.27
C CYS A 256 -10.29 5.81 33.07
N SER A 257 -11.19 4.99 32.51
CA SER A 257 -11.53 3.71 33.17
C SER A 257 -10.27 2.88 33.39
N HIS A 258 -10.06 2.35 34.60
CA HIS A 258 -8.77 1.73 35.01
C HIS A 258 -8.22 0.73 33.97
N LYS A 259 -9.05 -0.18 33.47
CA LYS A 259 -8.67 -1.17 32.45
C LYS A 259 -8.31 -0.53 31.11
N ARG A 260 -9.13 0.41 30.61
CA ARG A 260 -8.87 1.12 29.34
C ARG A 260 -7.61 1.99 29.44
N LEU A 261 -7.41 2.69 30.54
CA LEU A 261 -6.23 3.52 30.76
C LEU A 261 -4.95 2.68 30.75
N CYS A 262 -4.92 1.56 31.49
CA CYS A 262 -3.79 0.63 31.47
C CYS A 262 -3.53 0.07 30.07
N PHE A 263 -4.60 -0.27 29.32
CA PHE A 263 -4.48 -0.76 27.95
C PHE A 263 -3.87 0.29 27.02
N ILE A 264 -4.32 1.55 27.08
CA ILE A 264 -3.80 2.66 26.28
C ILE A 264 -2.35 2.95 26.65
N LEU A 265 -2.00 2.99 27.94
CA LEU A 265 -0.63 3.19 28.38
C LEU A 265 0.27 2.03 27.94
N LYS A 266 -0.19 0.77 28.02
CA LYS A 266 0.59 -0.40 27.62
C LYS A 266 0.81 -0.47 26.11
N TYR A 267 -0.20 -0.19 25.29
CA TYR A 267 -0.14 -0.48 23.85
C TYR A 267 -0.31 0.72 22.93
N GLY A 268 -0.95 1.80 23.40
CA GLY A 268 -1.43 2.89 22.56
C GLY A 268 -0.46 4.03 22.30
N ILE A 269 0.75 4.01 22.86
CA ILE A 269 1.75 5.06 22.68
C ILE A 269 2.93 4.53 21.85
N SER A 270 3.39 5.33 20.88
CA SER A 270 4.54 5.01 20.03
C SER A 270 5.44 6.23 19.80
N PHE A 271 6.70 5.95 19.49
CA PHE A 271 7.72 6.95 19.18
C PHE A 271 8.25 6.68 17.78
N LEU A 272 8.09 7.65 16.88
CA LEU A 272 8.48 7.54 15.48
C LEU A 272 9.59 8.55 15.19
N LYS A 273 10.69 8.09 14.57
CA LYS A 273 11.73 8.98 14.06
C LYS A 273 11.44 9.28 12.58
N GLU A 274 11.07 10.50 12.27
CA GLU A 274 10.75 10.97 10.93
C GLU A 274 11.68 12.14 10.55
N LYS A 275 12.44 12.02 9.45
CA LYS A 275 13.38 13.06 8.98
C LYS A 275 14.31 13.61 10.09
N SER A 276 14.81 12.71 10.94
CA SER A 276 15.64 13.02 12.12
C SER A 276 14.93 13.66 13.33
N GLU A 277 13.63 13.96 13.24
CA GLU A 277 12.80 14.42 14.36
C GLU A 277 12.12 13.22 15.04
N LEU A 278 12.16 13.17 16.37
CA LEU A 278 11.41 12.18 17.15
C LEU A 278 10.00 12.73 17.40
N LYS A 279 8.97 11.92 17.18
CA LYS A 279 7.57 12.28 17.43
C LYS A 279 6.91 11.26 18.34
N LYS A 280 6.14 11.73 19.31
CA LYS A 280 5.33 10.89 20.19
C LYS A 280 3.89 10.85 19.68
N HIS A 281 3.36 9.64 19.51
CA HIS A 281 2.02 9.40 19.03
C HIS A 281 1.21 8.62 20.06
N ILE A 282 -0.08 8.93 20.13
CA ILE A 282 -1.10 8.12 20.79
C ILE A 282 -2.10 7.64 19.74
N TRP A 283 -2.71 6.47 19.95
CA TRP A 283 -3.75 5.95 19.08
C TRP A 283 -4.83 6.97 18.75
N ARG A 284 -5.29 6.95 17.50
CA ARG A 284 -6.61 7.52 17.17
C ARG A 284 -7.70 6.63 17.76
N TYR A 285 -8.86 7.20 18.07
CA TYR A 285 -9.97 6.49 18.71
C TYR A 285 -10.35 5.20 17.94
N ALA A 286 -10.44 5.26 16.61
CA ALA A 286 -10.73 4.09 15.78
C ALA A 286 -9.67 2.98 15.89
N GLN A 287 -8.40 3.35 16.06
CA GLN A 287 -7.30 2.39 16.23
C GLN A 287 -7.34 1.72 17.62
N MET A 288 -7.69 2.49 18.65
CA MET A 288 -7.92 1.98 20.00
C MET A 288 -9.05 0.94 20.00
N PHE A 289 -10.22 1.29 19.44
CA PHE A 289 -11.36 0.36 19.39
C PHE A 289 -11.08 -0.88 18.53
N ALA A 290 -10.40 -0.72 17.39
CA ALA A 290 -9.97 -1.88 16.60
C ALA A 290 -9.06 -2.82 17.42
N SER A 291 -8.14 -2.26 18.21
CA SER A 291 -7.23 -3.04 19.06
C SER A 291 -7.96 -3.74 20.22
N LEU A 292 -8.94 -3.08 20.84
CA LEU A 292 -9.79 -3.67 21.87
C LEU A 292 -10.63 -4.84 21.30
N ASN A 293 -11.22 -4.66 20.12
CA ASN A 293 -11.97 -5.73 19.44
C ASN A 293 -11.07 -6.91 19.09
N VAL A 294 -9.85 -6.67 18.61
CA VAL A 294 -8.87 -7.74 18.36
C VAL A 294 -8.57 -8.52 19.64
N LEU A 295 -8.33 -7.83 20.77
CA LEU A 295 -8.06 -8.51 22.04
C LEU A 295 -9.26 -9.38 22.47
N LYS A 296 -10.48 -8.83 22.38
CA LYS A 296 -11.72 -9.55 22.73
C LYS A 296 -11.90 -10.81 21.89
N GLU A 297 -11.73 -10.71 20.57
CA GLU A 297 -11.87 -11.87 19.67
C GLU A 297 -10.74 -12.89 19.88
N LEU A 298 -9.52 -12.44 20.20
CA LEU A 298 -8.42 -13.34 20.56
C LEU A 298 -8.72 -14.13 21.83
N GLN A 299 -9.19 -13.47 22.90
CA GLN A 299 -9.58 -14.12 24.15
C GLN A 299 -10.66 -15.17 23.89
N LYS A 300 -11.79 -14.76 23.30
CA LYS A 300 -12.92 -15.63 22.99
C LYS A 300 -12.53 -16.84 22.12
N HIS A 301 -11.72 -16.62 21.07
CA HIS A 301 -11.33 -17.68 20.14
C HIS A 301 -10.38 -18.68 20.78
N TYR A 302 -9.33 -18.22 21.48
CA TYR A 302 -8.31 -19.12 22.03
C TYR A 302 -8.71 -19.77 23.35
N GLU A 303 -9.73 -19.26 24.04
CA GLU A 303 -10.40 -19.97 25.13
C GLU A 303 -11.10 -21.25 24.63
N THR A 304 -11.70 -21.21 23.44
CA THR A 304 -12.52 -22.31 22.90
C THR A 304 -11.80 -23.18 21.87
N ASN A 305 -10.92 -22.59 21.05
CA ASN A 305 -10.28 -23.22 19.89
C ASN A 305 -8.75 -22.98 19.86
N PRO A 306 -7.97 -23.53 20.83
CA PRO A 306 -6.57 -23.16 21.03
C PRO A 306 -5.61 -23.57 19.89
N LYS A 307 -6.04 -24.48 19.02
CA LYS A 307 -5.26 -25.02 17.91
C LYS A 307 -5.53 -24.32 16.57
N ASP A 308 -6.74 -23.78 16.37
CA ASP A 308 -7.13 -23.19 15.10
C ASP A 308 -6.72 -21.73 15.00
N PRO A 309 -6.23 -21.27 13.83
CA PRO A 309 -5.87 -19.87 13.66
C PRO A 309 -7.14 -19.00 13.58
N LEU A 310 -7.21 -17.96 14.43
CA LEU A 310 -8.18 -16.88 14.27
C LEU A 310 -7.95 -16.15 12.94
N LYS A 311 -9.01 -16.01 12.15
CA LYS A 311 -9.01 -15.26 10.89
C LYS A 311 -9.98 -14.08 11.01
N GLY A 312 -9.62 -12.93 10.45
CA GLY A 312 -10.47 -11.74 10.49
C GLY A 312 -9.95 -10.62 9.60
N ILE A 313 -10.80 -9.64 9.34
CA ILE A 313 -10.49 -8.46 8.51
C ILE A 313 -10.77 -7.19 9.33
N ILE A 314 -9.80 -6.29 9.37
CA ILE A 314 -9.98 -4.94 9.92
C ILE A 314 -10.10 -3.97 8.75
N TRP A 315 -11.30 -3.40 8.56
CA TRP A 315 -11.56 -2.48 7.47
C TRP A 315 -11.48 -1.02 7.93
N HIS A 316 -10.47 -0.30 7.42
CA HIS A 316 -10.22 1.11 7.73
C HIS A 316 -10.06 1.93 6.43
N THR A 317 -10.54 3.18 6.44
CA THR A 317 -10.40 4.13 5.31
C THR A 317 -8.94 4.47 5.01
N GLN A 318 -8.63 4.95 3.80
CA GLN A 318 -7.28 5.41 3.44
C GLN A 318 -6.89 6.64 4.28
N GLY A 319 -5.63 6.72 4.73
CA GLY A 319 -5.15 7.83 5.58
C GLY A 319 -5.53 7.75 7.08
N SER A 320 -6.32 6.74 7.49
CA SER A 320 -6.71 6.55 8.91
C SER A 320 -5.58 6.08 9.84
N GLY A 321 -4.40 5.77 9.31
CA GLY A 321 -3.24 5.29 10.08
C GLY A 321 -3.18 3.76 10.23
N LYS A 322 -3.58 3.01 9.20
CA LYS A 322 -3.52 1.54 9.17
C LYS A 322 -2.15 0.96 9.54
N THR A 323 -1.08 1.55 9.05
CA THR A 323 0.30 1.12 9.37
C THR A 323 0.61 1.27 10.86
N ALA A 324 0.17 2.36 11.49
CA ALA A 324 0.33 2.55 12.93
C ALA A 324 -0.47 1.50 13.71
N LEU A 325 -1.73 1.25 13.31
CA LEU A 325 -2.54 0.18 13.91
C LEU A 325 -1.82 -1.17 13.82
N THR A 326 -1.30 -1.56 12.66
CA THR A 326 -0.54 -2.81 12.49
C THR A 326 0.66 -2.88 13.43
N TYR A 327 1.44 -1.79 13.54
CA TYR A 327 2.57 -1.73 14.47
C TYR A 327 2.13 -1.99 15.91
N HIS A 328 1.10 -1.30 16.39
CA HIS A 328 0.61 -1.47 17.75
C HIS A 328 0.01 -2.87 18.00
N LEU A 329 -0.73 -3.41 17.03
CA LEU A 329 -1.26 -4.77 17.10
C LEU A 329 -0.16 -5.82 17.20
N THR A 330 1.02 -5.60 16.60
CA THR A 330 2.13 -6.56 16.77
C THR A 330 2.55 -6.72 18.24
N LYS A 331 2.56 -5.62 19.00
CA LYS A 331 2.86 -5.65 20.44
C LYS A 331 1.74 -6.34 21.21
N LEU A 332 0.49 -5.96 20.97
CA LEU A 332 -0.70 -6.58 21.59
C LEU A 332 -0.72 -8.10 21.39
N ILE A 333 -0.62 -8.54 20.13
CA ILE A 333 -0.73 -9.94 19.75
C ILE A 333 0.45 -10.74 20.30
N ARG A 334 1.67 -10.19 20.26
CA ARG A 334 2.83 -10.85 20.87
C ARG A 334 2.65 -11.04 22.37
N ASP A 335 2.23 -9.99 23.06
CA ASP A 335 2.05 -10.02 24.51
C ASP A 335 0.94 -11.03 24.88
N PHE A 336 -0.19 -11.05 24.15
CA PHE A 336 -1.26 -12.06 24.31
C PHE A 336 -0.74 -13.51 24.18
N PHE A 337 -0.02 -13.84 23.10
CA PHE A 337 0.49 -15.20 22.89
C PHE A 337 1.64 -15.59 23.82
N SER A 338 2.34 -14.61 24.40
CA SER A 338 3.41 -14.85 25.37
C SER A 338 2.90 -15.18 26.77
N GLN A 339 1.61 -14.98 27.06
CA GLN A 339 1.01 -15.34 28.34
C GLN A 339 1.18 -16.85 28.61
N SER A 340 1.33 -17.19 29.90
CA SER A 340 1.68 -18.53 30.41
C SER A 340 0.84 -19.66 29.80
N ASN A 341 -0.43 -19.38 29.52
CA ASN A 341 -1.41 -20.39 29.07
C ASN A 341 -1.22 -20.78 27.60
N LEU A 342 -0.59 -19.93 26.78
CA LEU A 342 -0.35 -20.20 25.37
C LEU A 342 1.15 -20.45 25.08
N ASN A 343 2.04 -19.70 25.72
CA ASN A 343 3.50 -19.81 25.60
C ASN A 343 4.00 -19.96 24.14
N LYS A 344 3.39 -19.22 23.20
CA LYS A 344 3.73 -19.28 21.76
C LYS A 344 4.68 -18.13 21.41
N LYS A 345 5.78 -18.45 20.71
CA LYS A 345 6.68 -17.44 20.14
C LYS A 345 6.08 -16.84 18.87
N THR A 346 5.60 -15.61 18.95
CA THR A 346 5.04 -14.89 17.80
C THR A 346 6.14 -14.20 16.98
N LYS A 347 6.12 -14.39 15.65
CA LYS A 347 6.98 -13.69 14.70
C LYS A 347 6.11 -12.94 13.69
N PHE A 348 6.46 -11.69 13.42
CA PHE A 348 5.80 -10.88 12.39
C PHE A 348 6.70 -10.78 11.17
N TYR A 349 6.09 -10.91 10.00
CA TYR A 349 6.76 -10.88 8.72
C TYR A 349 6.14 -9.77 7.88
N PHE A 350 6.98 -8.94 7.26
CA PHE A 350 6.56 -7.94 6.29
C PHE A 350 6.95 -8.42 4.90
N LEU A 351 6.01 -8.33 3.95
CA LEU A 351 6.20 -8.80 2.59
C LEU A 351 5.84 -7.68 1.61
N ASP A 352 6.77 -7.33 0.74
CA ASP A 352 6.54 -6.39 -0.35
C ASP A 352 5.75 -7.09 -1.49
N PRO A 353 4.63 -6.52 -1.96
CA PRO A 353 3.82 -7.15 -3.00
C PRO A 353 4.56 -7.36 -4.34
N ASN A 354 5.41 -6.41 -4.72
CA ASN A 354 6.17 -6.51 -5.97
C ASN A 354 7.28 -7.56 -5.84
N TYR A 355 7.93 -7.63 -4.68
CA TYR A 355 8.85 -8.72 -4.37
C TYR A 355 8.16 -10.08 -4.48
N LEU A 356 6.96 -10.23 -3.89
CA LEU A 356 6.19 -11.46 -3.99
C LEU A 356 5.87 -11.79 -5.45
N TYR A 357 5.42 -10.81 -6.23
CA TYR A 357 5.15 -10.96 -7.66
C TYR A 357 6.37 -11.51 -8.40
N TYR A 358 7.54 -10.90 -8.24
CA TYR A 358 8.78 -11.37 -8.87
C TYR A 358 9.22 -12.75 -8.37
N TYR A 359 8.97 -13.06 -7.10
CA TYR A 359 9.32 -14.35 -6.53
C TYR A 359 8.46 -15.49 -7.10
N ILE A 360 7.14 -15.28 -7.24
CA ILE A 360 6.23 -16.32 -7.75
C ILE A 360 6.26 -16.45 -9.27
N THR A 361 6.69 -15.40 -9.99
CA THR A 361 6.82 -15.42 -11.46
C THR A 361 8.17 -15.94 -11.95
N GLN A 362 9.03 -16.45 -11.06
CA GLN A 362 10.25 -17.13 -11.49
C GLN A 362 9.94 -18.42 -12.25
N ASP A 363 10.69 -18.70 -13.32
CA ASP A 363 10.58 -19.95 -14.10
C ASP A 363 10.58 -21.20 -13.21
N LYS A 364 11.42 -21.22 -12.17
CA LYS A 364 11.48 -22.36 -11.23
C LYS A 364 10.14 -22.58 -10.51
N ILE A 365 9.49 -21.51 -10.07
CA ILE A 365 8.21 -21.59 -9.35
C ILE A 365 7.07 -21.87 -10.33
N ILE A 366 7.06 -21.21 -11.49
CA ILE A 366 6.08 -21.47 -12.56
C ILE A 366 6.14 -22.94 -12.98
N HIS A 367 7.32 -23.48 -13.27
CA HIS A 367 7.49 -24.89 -13.63
C HIS A 367 7.10 -25.85 -12.50
N TYR A 368 7.39 -25.49 -11.24
CA TYR A 368 6.95 -26.28 -10.09
C TYR A 368 5.41 -26.33 -10.02
N LEU A 369 4.73 -25.19 -10.13
CA LEU A 369 3.27 -25.10 -10.11
C LEU A 369 2.63 -25.78 -11.33
N GLN A 370 3.24 -25.63 -12.51
CA GLN A 370 2.78 -26.30 -13.72
C GLN A 370 2.85 -27.82 -13.60
N ARG A 371 3.94 -28.37 -13.03
CA ARG A 371 4.06 -29.81 -12.79
C ARG A 371 2.98 -30.32 -11.83
N ILE A 372 2.64 -29.55 -10.79
CA ILE A 372 1.54 -29.91 -9.88
C ILE A 372 0.23 -29.96 -10.66
N ALA A 373 -0.04 -28.94 -11.47
CA ALA A 373 -1.25 -28.87 -12.27
C ALA A 373 -1.38 -30.05 -13.26
N GLU A 374 -0.28 -30.41 -13.94
CA GLU A 374 -0.23 -31.52 -14.90
C GLU A 374 -0.36 -32.90 -14.25
N CYS A 375 0.05 -33.04 -12.98
CA CYS A 375 -0.11 -34.28 -12.21
C CYS A 375 -1.43 -34.36 -11.43
N GLY A 376 -2.30 -33.34 -11.52
CA GLY A 376 -3.60 -33.33 -10.87
C GLY A 376 -4.54 -34.40 -11.44
N THR A 377 -5.37 -35.00 -10.58
CA THR A 377 -6.36 -36.01 -10.98
C THR A 377 -7.62 -35.41 -11.63
N SER A 378 -7.68 -34.08 -11.76
CA SER A 378 -8.80 -33.36 -12.39
C SER A 378 -8.73 -33.43 -13.91
N SER A 379 -9.88 -33.39 -14.58
CA SER A 379 -10.01 -33.42 -16.04
C SER A 379 -9.29 -32.27 -16.75
N TYR A 380 -8.94 -31.22 -16.01
CA TYR A 380 -8.18 -30.06 -16.46
C TYR A 380 -7.00 -29.81 -15.51
N PRO A 381 -5.80 -29.50 -16.03
CA PRO A 381 -4.67 -29.10 -15.19
C PRO A 381 -5.03 -27.86 -14.38
N SER A 382 -4.96 -27.96 -13.05
CA SER A 382 -5.30 -26.84 -12.16
C SER A 382 -4.44 -26.86 -10.90
N ILE A 383 -4.20 -25.68 -10.34
CA ILE A 383 -3.57 -25.51 -9.02
C ILE A 383 -4.65 -25.15 -8.00
N THR A 384 -4.53 -25.69 -6.79
CA THR A 384 -5.40 -25.35 -5.67
C THR A 384 -4.79 -24.23 -4.82
N PRO A 385 -5.60 -23.52 -3.99
CA PRO A 385 -5.06 -22.57 -3.02
C PRO A 385 -4.05 -23.19 -2.04
N LEU A 386 -4.19 -24.48 -1.72
CA LEU A 386 -3.26 -25.22 -0.87
C LEU A 386 -1.88 -25.38 -1.53
N ASP A 387 -1.84 -25.60 -2.84
CA ASP A 387 -0.58 -25.72 -3.59
C ASP A 387 0.24 -24.42 -3.53
N LEU A 388 -0.46 -23.28 -3.61
CA LEU A 388 0.15 -21.96 -3.45
C LEU A 388 0.66 -21.73 -2.02
N LEU A 389 -0.09 -22.15 -1.00
CA LEU A 389 0.33 -22.03 0.41
C LEU A 389 1.59 -22.87 0.72
N ASN A 390 1.82 -23.93 -0.06
CA ASN A 390 3.01 -24.79 0.08
C ASN A 390 4.26 -24.20 -0.60
N VAL A 391 4.14 -23.10 -1.36
CA VAL A 391 5.30 -22.45 -1.99
C VAL A 391 6.18 -21.81 -0.91
N LYS A 392 7.40 -22.33 -0.77
CA LYS A 392 8.39 -21.79 0.18
C LYS A 392 8.99 -20.49 -0.35
N ILE A 393 8.69 -19.38 0.32
CA ILE A 393 9.21 -18.06 0.00
C ILE A 393 10.41 -17.73 0.89
N LYS A 394 11.53 -17.36 0.28
CA LYS A 394 12.66 -16.78 1.01
C LYS A 394 12.32 -15.34 1.38
N LEU A 395 12.19 -15.06 2.67
CA LEU A 395 11.82 -13.74 3.15
C LEU A 395 13.05 -12.94 3.61
N TYR A 396 13.42 -11.93 2.85
CA TYR A 396 14.49 -10.99 3.19
C TYR A 396 13.97 -9.85 4.08
N PRO A 397 14.85 -9.05 4.72
CA PRO A 397 14.44 -7.77 5.31
C PRO A 397 13.69 -6.91 4.29
N LEU A 398 12.68 -6.17 4.73
CA LEU A 398 11.78 -5.41 3.86
C LEU A 398 12.54 -4.47 2.91
N GLU A 399 13.59 -3.80 3.40
CA GLU A 399 14.44 -2.92 2.58
C GLU A 399 15.09 -3.67 1.41
N THR A 400 15.57 -4.89 1.65
CA THR A 400 16.16 -5.73 0.60
C THR A 400 15.09 -6.18 -0.39
N GLN A 401 13.90 -6.56 0.09
CA GLN A 401 12.76 -6.90 -0.78
C GLN A 401 12.43 -5.73 -1.72
N GLN A 402 12.34 -4.52 -1.18
CA GLN A 402 12.05 -3.30 -1.93
C GLN A 402 13.14 -2.95 -2.94
N LYS A 403 14.43 -3.09 -2.59
CA LYS A 403 15.55 -2.87 -3.52
C LYS A 403 15.53 -3.84 -4.70
N ILE A 404 15.28 -5.12 -4.43
CA ILE A 404 15.13 -6.16 -5.47
C ILE A 404 13.95 -5.81 -6.38
N ALA A 405 12.78 -5.57 -5.78
CA ALA A 405 11.55 -5.26 -6.52
C ALA A 405 11.72 -4.01 -7.38
N ARG A 406 12.32 -2.95 -6.85
CA ARG A 406 12.58 -1.70 -7.58
C ARG A 406 13.50 -1.90 -8.78
N THR A 407 14.55 -2.70 -8.63
CA THR A 407 15.52 -2.99 -9.71
C THR A 407 14.81 -3.65 -10.89
N LEU A 408 13.97 -4.65 -10.61
CA LEU A 408 13.23 -5.39 -11.64
C LEU A 408 12.09 -4.55 -12.23
N SER A 409 11.38 -3.77 -11.41
CA SER A 409 10.26 -2.95 -11.85
C SER A 409 10.67 -1.86 -12.83
N VAL A 410 11.90 -1.34 -12.72
CA VAL A 410 12.42 -0.35 -13.69
C VAL A 410 12.53 -0.98 -15.09
N LEU A 411 12.94 -2.24 -15.19
CA LEU A 411 13.04 -2.95 -16.47
C LEU A 411 11.64 -3.19 -17.06
N ASP A 412 10.70 -3.68 -16.25
CA ASP A 412 9.31 -3.90 -16.70
C ASP A 412 8.63 -2.59 -17.09
N GLN A 413 8.86 -1.50 -16.36
CA GLN A 413 8.31 -0.20 -16.71
C GLN A 413 8.82 0.29 -18.07
N LYS A 414 10.10 0.05 -18.37
CA LYS A 414 10.70 0.39 -19.67
C LYS A 414 10.15 -0.49 -20.80
N ILE A 415 9.95 -1.78 -20.56
CA ILE A 415 9.29 -2.71 -21.50
C ILE A 415 7.86 -2.23 -21.80
N GLU A 416 7.08 -1.90 -20.77
CA GLU A 416 5.72 -1.40 -20.91
C GLU A 416 5.67 -0.07 -21.68
N ASN A 417 6.59 0.84 -21.39
CA ASN A 417 6.70 2.10 -22.14
C ASN A 417 7.02 1.86 -23.62
N ASN A 418 7.89 0.90 -23.94
CA ASN A 418 8.19 0.54 -25.32
C ASN A 418 6.96 -0.02 -26.05
N HIS A 419 6.14 -0.84 -25.38
CA HIS A 419 4.88 -1.33 -25.95
C HIS A 419 3.90 -0.20 -26.25
N LYS A 420 3.71 0.73 -25.31
CA LYS A 420 2.85 1.92 -25.50
C LYS A 420 3.32 2.81 -26.65
N ILE A 421 4.64 3.04 -26.75
CA ILE A 421 5.22 3.80 -27.86
C ILE A 421 4.92 3.10 -29.20
N ASN A 422 5.13 1.79 -29.28
CA ASN A 422 4.86 1.04 -30.51
C ASN A 422 3.38 1.06 -30.90
N GLU A 423 2.47 0.96 -29.94
CA GLU A 423 1.03 1.07 -30.19
C GLU A 423 0.67 2.45 -30.80
N LEU A 424 1.21 3.53 -30.23
CA LEU A 424 1.01 4.89 -30.75
C LEU A 424 1.62 5.07 -32.15
N LEU A 425 2.82 4.56 -32.39
CA LEU A 425 3.48 4.61 -33.70
C LEU A 425 2.67 3.86 -34.76
N HIS A 426 2.06 2.71 -34.41
CA HIS A 426 1.17 2.00 -35.31
C HIS A 426 -0.10 2.79 -35.65
N LYS A 427 -0.70 3.47 -34.67
CA LYS A 427 -1.86 4.35 -34.93
C LYS A 427 -1.48 5.51 -35.87
N ILE A 428 -0.31 6.10 -35.69
CA ILE A 428 0.20 7.15 -36.60
C ILE A 428 0.39 6.58 -38.02
N LEU A 429 1.00 5.41 -38.15
CA LEU A 429 1.20 4.76 -39.45
C LEU A 429 -0.12 4.45 -40.16
N GLU A 430 -1.13 3.98 -39.42
CA GLU A 430 -2.48 3.73 -39.95
C GLU A 430 -3.12 5.02 -40.47
N LEU A 431 -3.08 6.11 -39.69
CA LEU A 431 -3.60 7.41 -40.11
C LEU A 431 -2.88 7.97 -41.34
N LEU A 432 -1.55 7.84 -41.39
CA LEU A 432 -0.75 8.24 -42.56
C LEU A 432 -1.11 7.42 -43.80
N TYR A 433 -1.30 6.10 -43.64
CA TYR A 433 -1.71 5.24 -44.74
C TYR A 433 -3.12 5.58 -45.24
N GLU A 434 -4.05 5.84 -44.32
CA GLU A 434 -5.40 6.28 -44.68
C GLU A 434 -5.38 7.59 -45.46
N GLN A 435 -4.64 8.58 -44.98
CA GLN A 435 -4.50 9.86 -45.66
C GLN A 435 -3.94 9.68 -47.08
N TYR A 436 -2.84 8.94 -47.25
CA TYR A 436 -2.14 8.83 -48.52
C TYR A 436 -2.84 7.90 -49.53
N PHE A 437 -3.38 6.76 -49.09
CA PHE A 437 -3.78 5.68 -50.00
C PHE A 437 -5.24 5.23 -49.88
N VAL A 438 -5.99 5.83 -48.94
CA VAL A 438 -7.44 5.63 -48.80
C VAL A 438 -8.20 6.89 -49.21
N ARG A 439 -7.84 8.03 -48.61
CA ARG A 439 -8.40 9.36 -48.89
C ARG A 439 -7.65 10.14 -49.97
N PHE A 440 -6.49 9.62 -50.41
CA PHE A 440 -5.67 10.24 -51.45
C PHE A 440 -5.38 11.74 -51.23
N ASP A 441 -5.24 12.15 -49.97
CA ASP A 441 -4.90 13.51 -49.53
C ASP A 441 -3.40 13.62 -49.19
N PHE A 442 -2.56 13.02 -50.03
CA PHE A 442 -1.14 13.31 -50.05
C PHE A 442 -0.88 14.71 -50.64
N LEU A 443 0.29 15.28 -50.39
CA LEU A 443 0.64 16.60 -50.89
C LEU A 443 0.96 16.54 -52.40
N ASP A 444 0.31 17.39 -53.18
CA ASP A 444 0.61 17.62 -54.59
C ASP A 444 1.85 18.52 -54.79
N GLU A 445 2.20 18.81 -56.04
CA GLU A 445 3.35 19.67 -56.41
C GLU A 445 3.29 21.08 -55.79
N ASN A 446 2.09 21.54 -55.38
CA ASN A 446 1.86 22.84 -54.76
C ASN A 446 1.71 22.75 -53.22
N ASN A 447 2.06 21.62 -52.61
CA ASN A 447 1.89 21.32 -51.19
C ASN A 447 0.43 21.40 -50.70
N LYS A 448 -0.54 21.11 -51.56
CA LYS A 448 -1.96 21.02 -51.19
C LYS A 448 -2.44 19.56 -51.17
N PRO A 449 -3.47 19.22 -50.38
CA PRO A 449 -4.00 17.85 -50.35
C PRO A 449 -4.62 17.48 -51.71
N TYR A 450 -4.15 16.39 -52.32
CA TYR A 450 -4.46 16.05 -53.72
C TYR A 450 -5.96 15.86 -53.98
N GLN A 451 -6.65 14.96 -53.26
CA GLN A 451 -8.08 14.72 -53.50
C GLN A 451 -8.93 15.94 -53.12
N THR A 452 -8.70 16.54 -51.94
CA THR A 452 -9.48 17.70 -51.48
C THR A 452 -9.30 18.94 -52.37
N SER A 453 -8.16 19.07 -53.06
CA SER A 453 -7.89 20.17 -53.99
C SER A 453 -8.36 19.89 -55.43
N GLY A 454 -9.14 18.83 -55.65
CA GLY A 454 -9.70 18.50 -56.96
C GLY A 454 -8.78 17.69 -57.87
N GLY A 455 -7.84 16.93 -57.30
CA GLY A 455 -6.95 16.02 -58.03
C GLY A 455 -7.71 15.06 -58.96
N LYS A 456 -7.11 14.73 -60.11
CA LYS A 456 -7.75 13.90 -61.14
C LYS A 456 -7.89 12.44 -60.68
N MET A 457 -9.09 11.88 -60.78
CA MET A 457 -9.42 10.53 -60.35
C MET A 457 -10.03 9.70 -61.49
N LYS A 458 -9.74 8.40 -61.49
CA LYS A 458 -10.37 7.38 -62.36
C LYS A 458 -11.02 6.29 -61.52
N PHE A 459 -12.06 5.67 -62.05
CA PHE A 459 -12.69 4.52 -61.40
C PHE A 459 -11.92 3.23 -61.69
N SER A 460 -11.47 2.53 -60.65
CA SER A 460 -10.92 1.17 -60.77
C SER A 460 -12.02 0.14 -60.55
N LYS A 461 -12.20 -0.76 -61.53
CA LYS A 461 -13.15 -1.87 -61.45
C LYS A 461 -12.67 -2.94 -60.46
N GLU A 462 -11.36 -3.17 -60.41
CA GLU A 462 -10.70 -4.18 -59.57
C GLU A 462 -10.84 -3.87 -58.07
N LEU A 463 -10.71 -2.60 -57.69
CA LEU A 463 -10.86 -2.14 -56.32
C LEU A 463 -12.26 -1.58 -56.01
N ASN A 464 -13.13 -1.47 -57.02
CA ASN A 464 -14.46 -0.91 -56.95
C ASN A 464 -14.51 0.48 -56.27
N ARG A 465 -13.57 1.37 -56.64
CA ARG A 465 -13.47 2.73 -56.08
C ARG A 465 -12.74 3.70 -57.01
N LEU A 466 -12.91 5.00 -56.75
CA LEU A 466 -12.09 6.05 -57.38
C LEU A 466 -10.66 5.99 -56.84
N ILE A 467 -9.69 6.15 -57.73
CA ILE A 467 -8.24 6.18 -57.45
C ILE A 467 -7.59 7.31 -58.27
N PRO A 468 -6.43 7.84 -57.88
CA PRO A 468 -5.72 8.83 -58.69
C PRO A 468 -5.41 8.31 -60.10
N ASN A 469 -5.48 9.20 -61.10
CA ASN A 469 -5.29 8.83 -62.51
C ASN A 469 -3.95 8.12 -62.78
N ASP A 470 -2.90 8.55 -62.09
CA ASP A 470 -1.52 8.07 -62.30
C ASP A 470 -1.21 6.79 -61.51
N PHE A 471 -2.18 6.24 -60.77
CA PHE A 471 -2.01 4.98 -60.05
C PHE A 471 -2.39 3.80 -60.91
N GLU A 472 -1.64 2.71 -60.82
CA GLU A 472 -2.01 1.42 -61.39
C GLU A 472 -2.59 0.50 -60.32
N VAL A 473 -3.31 -0.53 -60.76
CA VAL A 473 -3.76 -1.62 -59.89
C VAL A 473 -3.11 -2.91 -60.36
N LYS A 474 -2.43 -3.60 -59.44
CA LYS A 474 -1.80 -4.91 -59.69
C LYS A 474 -2.15 -5.88 -58.58
N THR A 475 -1.76 -7.14 -58.71
CA THR A 475 -2.01 -8.18 -57.71
C THR A 475 -0.83 -8.28 -56.74
N LEU A 476 -1.05 -8.77 -55.53
CA LEU A 476 0.02 -8.95 -54.55
C LEU A 476 1.01 -10.04 -54.97
N GLY A 477 0.56 -11.01 -55.78
CA GLY A 477 1.42 -12.05 -56.35
C GLY A 477 2.26 -11.59 -57.55
N ASP A 478 1.76 -10.65 -58.37
CA ASP A 478 2.47 -10.07 -59.52
C ASP A 478 2.46 -8.53 -59.49
N ASN A 479 3.53 -7.95 -58.93
CA ASN A 479 3.72 -6.49 -58.86
C ASN A 479 5.23 -6.12 -58.81
N PRO A 480 5.58 -4.86 -59.13
CA PRO A 480 6.98 -4.42 -59.11
C PRO A 480 7.53 -4.11 -57.70
N LEU A 481 6.71 -4.15 -56.64
CA LEU A 481 7.05 -3.62 -55.32
C LEU A 481 7.63 -4.68 -54.37
N CYS A 482 7.15 -5.93 -54.47
CA CYS A 482 7.61 -7.05 -53.66
C CYS A 482 7.46 -8.41 -54.36
N ASN A 483 8.25 -9.39 -53.93
CA ASN A 483 8.19 -10.78 -54.41
C ASN A 483 7.91 -11.76 -53.27
N THR A 484 7.14 -12.82 -53.51
CA THR A 484 6.91 -13.86 -52.50
C THR A 484 8.21 -14.61 -52.17
N ILE A 485 8.51 -14.77 -50.88
CA ILE A 485 9.65 -15.54 -50.38
C ILE A 485 9.30 -17.03 -50.44
N LYS A 486 10.12 -17.79 -51.15
CA LYS A 486 9.97 -19.25 -51.28
C LYS A 486 10.34 -19.98 -49.99
N THR A 487 9.77 -21.15 -49.81
CA THR A 487 10.14 -22.06 -48.73
C THR A 487 11.58 -22.55 -48.91
N GLY A 488 12.30 -22.66 -47.80
CA GLY A 488 13.70 -23.07 -47.77
C GLY A 488 14.50 -22.29 -46.74
N VAL A 489 15.47 -22.99 -46.13
CA VAL A 489 16.43 -22.40 -45.18
C VAL A 489 17.82 -22.92 -45.48
N THR A 490 18.83 -22.05 -45.38
CA THR A 490 20.23 -22.43 -45.49
C THR A 490 20.66 -23.24 -44.26
N PRO A 491 21.58 -24.22 -44.37
CA PRO A 491 22.12 -24.94 -43.22
C PRO A 491 22.61 -24.01 -42.10
N PHE A 492 22.28 -24.33 -40.84
CA PHE A 492 22.68 -23.55 -39.66
C PHE A 492 22.97 -24.47 -38.46
N LYS A 493 23.82 -24.02 -37.53
CA LYS A 493 24.10 -24.77 -36.29
C LYS A 493 22.90 -24.73 -35.34
N GLN A 494 22.49 -23.52 -34.96
CA GLN A 494 21.38 -23.30 -34.05
C GLN A 494 20.70 -21.96 -34.36
N LYS A 495 19.37 -21.93 -34.31
CA LYS A 495 18.54 -20.73 -34.46
C LYS A 495 17.29 -20.83 -33.57
N VAL A 496 16.60 -19.71 -33.37
CA VAL A 496 15.32 -19.62 -32.67
C VAL A 496 14.17 -19.72 -33.68
N TYR A 497 13.33 -20.73 -33.49
CA TYR A 497 12.16 -21.01 -34.32
C TYR A 497 10.91 -20.30 -33.79
N TYR A 498 10.27 -19.53 -34.66
CA TYR A 498 9.04 -18.79 -34.36
C TYR A 498 7.86 -19.31 -35.21
N GLU A 499 6.94 -20.01 -34.53
CA GLU A 499 5.56 -20.21 -34.99
C GLU A 499 4.71 -18.95 -34.92
N THR A 500 3.56 -18.98 -35.59
CA THR A 500 2.54 -17.92 -35.54
C THR A 500 2.09 -17.62 -34.11
N LYS A 501 2.04 -18.61 -33.21
CA LYS A 501 1.68 -18.39 -31.80
C LYS A 501 2.65 -17.49 -31.03
N HIS A 502 3.92 -17.40 -31.45
CA HIS A 502 4.94 -16.62 -30.75
C HIS A 502 4.93 -15.13 -31.15
N ILE A 503 4.14 -14.74 -32.16
CA ILE A 503 3.95 -13.33 -32.54
C ILE A 503 2.64 -12.85 -31.94
N GLN A 504 2.69 -11.79 -31.13
CA GLN A 504 1.51 -11.07 -30.66
C GLN A 504 1.14 -9.92 -31.61
N GLU A 505 -0.11 -9.44 -31.55
CA GLU A 505 -0.60 -8.35 -32.41
C GLU A 505 0.18 -7.03 -32.24
N THR A 506 0.81 -6.84 -31.08
CA THR A 506 1.67 -5.72 -30.68
C THR A 506 3.13 -5.87 -31.13
N LEU A 507 3.45 -6.89 -31.93
CA LEU A 507 4.82 -7.27 -32.35
C LEU A 507 5.75 -7.65 -31.19
N SER A 508 5.21 -7.96 -30.01
CA SER A 508 5.96 -8.67 -28.97
C SER A 508 6.32 -10.06 -29.47
N LEU A 509 7.62 -10.36 -29.48
CA LEU A 509 8.15 -11.67 -29.84
C LEU A 509 8.29 -12.47 -28.56
N ASN A 510 7.39 -13.44 -28.35
CA ASN A 510 7.51 -14.40 -27.26
C ASN A 510 8.77 -15.26 -27.45
N GLN A 511 9.22 -15.94 -26.39
CA GLN A 511 10.34 -16.86 -26.49
C GLN A 511 10.04 -17.95 -27.52
N GLY A 512 10.81 -17.96 -28.61
CA GLY A 512 10.76 -19.02 -29.62
C GLY A 512 11.55 -20.25 -29.18
N LEU A 513 11.48 -21.32 -29.98
CA LEU A 513 12.10 -22.60 -29.66
C LEU A 513 13.50 -22.69 -30.25
N LYS A 514 14.52 -23.00 -29.44
CA LYS A 514 15.87 -23.25 -29.96
C LYS A 514 15.90 -24.55 -30.75
N VAL A 515 16.32 -24.51 -32.01
CA VAL A 515 16.42 -25.68 -32.89
C VAL A 515 17.74 -25.71 -33.63
N SER A 516 18.20 -26.91 -33.98
CA SER A 516 19.31 -27.14 -34.92
C SER A 516 18.77 -27.54 -36.28
N TYR A 517 19.56 -27.39 -37.35
CA TYR A 517 19.09 -27.70 -38.71
C TYR A 517 18.52 -29.12 -38.84
N ASN A 518 19.21 -30.13 -38.29
CA ASN A 518 18.80 -31.54 -38.43
C ASN A 518 17.62 -31.94 -37.52
N LYS A 519 17.38 -31.21 -36.43
CA LYS A 519 16.30 -31.51 -35.45
C LYS A 519 15.15 -30.52 -35.50
N ARG A 520 15.06 -29.69 -36.54
CA ARG A 520 14.00 -28.68 -36.67
C ARG A 520 12.68 -29.35 -37.11
N PRO A 521 11.53 -28.84 -36.67
CA PRO A 521 10.24 -29.26 -37.23
C PRO A 521 10.20 -29.01 -38.74
N ASN A 522 9.50 -29.85 -39.52
CA ASN A 522 9.33 -29.65 -40.97
C ASN A 522 8.73 -28.28 -41.32
N ARG A 523 7.92 -27.72 -40.42
CA ARG A 523 7.34 -26.38 -40.58
C ARG A 523 8.35 -25.25 -40.38
N ALA A 524 9.49 -25.48 -39.75
CA ALA A 524 10.54 -24.48 -39.53
C ALA A 524 11.40 -24.31 -40.79
N ASN A 525 10.79 -23.78 -41.86
CA ASN A 525 11.36 -23.78 -43.20
C ASN A 525 11.17 -22.45 -43.96
N MET A 526 10.99 -21.34 -43.24
CA MET A 526 10.96 -20.01 -43.83
C MET A 526 12.14 -19.17 -43.33
N GLN A 527 12.95 -18.67 -44.25
CA GLN A 527 14.14 -17.85 -43.95
C GLN A 527 13.77 -16.36 -43.95
N PRO A 528 13.78 -15.67 -42.78
CA PRO A 528 13.62 -14.22 -42.74
C PRO A 528 14.81 -13.51 -43.39
N SER A 529 14.54 -12.32 -43.95
CA SER A 529 15.51 -11.46 -44.65
C SER A 529 15.25 -9.98 -44.34
N ILE A 530 16.21 -9.11 -44.64
CA ILE A 530 16.04 -7.66 -44.45
C ILE A 530 15.09 -7.11 -45.53
N TYR A 531 14.28 -6.12 -45.17
CA TYR A 531 13.21 -5.54 -45.98
C TYR A 531 12.16 -6.57 -46.40
N SER A 532 11.76 -7.44 -45.45
CA SER A 532 10.71 -8.43 -45.68
C SER A 532 9.49 -8.18 -44.78
N VAL A 533 8.32 -8.34 -45.37
CA VAL A 533 7.01 -8.20 -44.72
C VAL A 533 6.38 -9.58 -44.62
N TRP A 534 5.94 -9.96 -43.42
CA TRP A 534 5.38 -11.27 -43.16
C TRP A 534 3.99 -11.16 -42.56
N PHE A 535 3.10 -12.08 -42.95
CA PHE A 535 1.78 -12.22 -42.35
C PHE A 535 1.40 -13.69 -42.14
N ALA A 536 0.58 -13.97 -41.14
CA ALA A 536 0.06 -15.31 -40.90
C ALA A 536 -0.95 -15.72 -41.99
N LYS A 537 -0.77 -16.91 -42.54
CA LYS A 537 -1.61 -17.44 -43.63
C LYS A 537 -3.00 -17.87 -43.16
N MET A 538 -3.13 -18.25 -41.89
CA MET A 538 -4.37 -18.77 -41.32
C MET A 538 -5.49 -17.73 -41.38
N LYS A 539 -6.72 -18.21 -41.61
CA LYS A 539 -7.93 -17.40 -41.49
C LYS A 539 -8.08 -16.87 -40.06
N ASP A 540 -8.64 -15.67 -39.93
CA ASP A 540 -8.96 -15.03 -38.65
C ASP A 540 -7.74 -14.87 -37.71
N THR A 541 -6.53 -14.82 -38.31
CA THR A 541 -5.27 -14.62 -37.61
C THR A 541 -4.58 -13.35 -38.09
N LYS A 542 -4.70 -12.26 -37.33
CA LYS A 542 -4.06 -10.97 -37.62
C LYS A 542 -2.67 -10.89 -37.00
N LYS A 543 -1.67 -11.45 -37.66
CA LYS A 543 -0.28 -11.43 -37.18
C LYS A 543 0.65 -11.02 -38.30
N HIS A 544 1.38 -9.93 -38.07
CA HIS A 544 2.31 -9.34 -39.03
C HIS A 544 3.70 -9.27 -38.44
N LEU A 545 4.72 -9.21 -39.27
CA LEU A 545 6.09 -8.97 -38.87
C LEU A 545 6.81 -8.18 -39.96
N PHE A 546 7.38 -7.04 -39.59
CA PHE A 546 8.01 -6.10 -40.52
C PHE A 546 9.50 -6.01 -40.21
N LEU A 547 10.33 -6.58 -41.10
CA LEU A 547 11.75 -6.80 -40.83
C LEU A 547 12.61 -5.80 -41.61
N ASN A 548 12.99 -4.69 -40.97
CA ASN A 548 13.92 -3.70 -41.53
C ASN A 548 15.38 -3.99 -41.09
N GLN A 549 16.28 -3.08 -41.47
CA GLN A 549 17.72 -3.21 -41.19
C GLN A 549 18.05 -3.25 -39.68
N HIS A 550 17.26 -2.59 -38.82
CA HIS A 550 17.48 -2.58 -37.37
C HIS A 550 17.19 -3.92 -36.70
N MET A 551 16.53 -4.85 -37.40
CA MET A 551 16.25 -6.21 -36.91
C MET A 551 17.29 -7.23 -37.38
N GLN A 552 18.43 -6.80 -37.96
CA GLN A 552 19.42 -7.71 -38.55
C GLN A 552 19.95 -8.77 -37.56
N SER A 553 20.18 -8.41 -36.30
CA SER A 553 20.61 -9.36 -35.27
C SER A 553 19.57 -10.46 -35.07
N TRP A 554 18.31 -10.08 -34.91
CA TRP A 554 17.19 -11.01 -34.76
C TRP A 554 16.98 -11.88 -36.01
N ILE A 555 17.10 -11.31 -37.21
CA ILE A 555 16.96 -12.04 -38.49
C ILE A 555 18.00 -13.15 -38.62
N LYS A 556 19.27 -12.87 -38.23
CA LYS A 556 20.36 -13.86 -38.31
C LYS A 556 20.09 -15.06 -37.41
N GLU A 557 19.54 -14.82 -36.23
CA GLU A 557 19.28 -15.83 -35.21
C GLU A 557 17.92 -16.51 -35.32
N SER A 558 17.07 -16.14 -36.29
CA SER A 558 15.68 -16.63 -36.38
C SER A 558 15.39 -17.46 -37.63
N ILE A 559 14.38 -18.33 -37.48
CA ILE A 559 13.66 -19.01 -38.57
C ILE A 559 12.16 -18.95 -38.29
N LEU A 560 11.37 -18.82 -39.35
CA LEU A 560 9.92 -18.70 -39.27
C LEU A 560 9.23 -20.01 -39.69
N SER A 561 8.00 -20.21 -39.23
CA SER A 561 7.20 -21.34 -39.68
C SER A 561 6.61 -21.12 -41.07
N THR A 562 6.32 -22.22 -41.79
CA THR A 562 5.56 -22.23 -43.05
C THR A 562 4.11 -21.75 -42.88
N GLY A 563 3.67 -21.47 -41.66
CA GLY A 563 2.41 -20.77 -41.39
C GLY A 563 2.44 -19.28 -41.73
N PHE A 564 3.62 -18.72 -42.02
CA PHE A 564 3.77 -17.37 -42.52
C PHE A 564 3.92 -17.34 -44.04
N CYS A 565 3.43 -16.26 -44.65
CA CYS A 565 3.81 -15.83 -45.99
C CYS A 565 4.74 -14.64 -45.87
N GLY A 566 5.85 -14.65 -46.60
CA GLY A 566 6.84 -13.57 -46.61
C GLY A 566 6.88 -12.88 -47.97
N LEU A 567 6.99 -11.56 -47.95
CA LEU A 567 7.11 -10.69 -49.11
C LEU A 567 8.45 -9.95 -49.03
N GLN A 568 9.37 -10.25 -49.95
CA GLN A 568 10.63 -9.54 -50.08
C GLN A 568 10.37 -8.23 -50.82
N CYS A 569 10.57 -7.11 -50.13
CA CYS A 569 10.39 -5.78 -50.69
C CYS A 569 11.72 -5.21 -51.18
N GLN A 570 11.63 -4.19 -52.03
CA GLN A 570 12.75 -3.29 -52.31
C GLN A 570 12.90 -2.29 -51.14
N LYS A 571 14.10 -1.71 -50.99
CA LYS A 571 14.40 -0.79 -49.87
C LYS A 571 13.44 0.39 -49.74
N HIS A 572 12.95 0.93 -50.87
CA HIS A 572 12.08 2.12 -50.90
C HIS A 572 10.59 1.79 -50.98
N THR A 573 10.23 0.49 -51.07
CA THR A 573 8.82 0.03 -51.13
C THR A 573 8.39 -0.66 -49.84
N PHE A 574 9.34 -0.99 -48.96
CA PHE A 574 9.12 -1.73 -47.73
C PHE A 574 8.04 -1.10 -46.83
N GLU A 575 8.14 0.20 -46.52
CA GLU A 575 7.19 0.86 -45.61
C GLU A 575 5.77 0.87 -46.19
N TYR A 576 5.65 1.08 -47.50
CA TYR A 576 4.36 1.04 -48.19
C TYR A 576 3.72 -0.34 -48.09
N ILE A 577 4.45 -1.40 -48.45
CA ILE A 577 3.95 -2.78 -48.38
C ILE A 577 3.62 -3.17 -46.93
N ALA A 578 4.46 -2.77 -45.97
CA ALA A 578 4.20 -3.01 -44.55
C ALA A 578 2.87 -2.37 -44.11
N SER A 579 2.61 -1.11 -44.48
CA SER A 579 1.36 -0.43 -44.18
C SER A 579 0.16 -1.05 -44.91
N THR A 580 0.31 -1.45 -46.18
CA THR A 580 -0.74 -2.12 -46.95
C THR A 580 -1.16 -3.44 -46.32
N ILE A 581 -0.20 -4.26 -45.87
CA ILE A 581 -0.47 -5.54 -45.19
C ILE A 581 -1.07 -5.31 -43.80
N LYS A 582 -0.68 -4.25 -43.10
CA LYS A 582 -1.22 -3.92 -41.77
C LYS A 582 -2.67 -3.45 -41.82
N TYR A 583 -3.05 -2.76 -42.90
CA TYR A 583 -4.36 -2.13 -43.06
C TYR A 583 -5.51 -3.14 -43.06
N SER A 584 -6.57 -2.87 -42.31
CA SER A 584 -7.63 -3.85 -41.98
C SER A 584 -8.26 -4.57 -43.19
N PRO A 585 -8.60 -3.90 -44.32
CA PRO A 585 -9.12 -4.56 -45.52
C PRO A 585 -8.25 -5.67 -46.11
N PHE A 586 -6.93 -5.65 -45.90
CA PHE A 586 -6.06 -6.75 -46.33
C PHE A 586 -6.46 -8.06 -45.63
N GLU A 587 -6.70 -8.02 -44.32
CA GLU A 587 -7.10 -9.19 -43.54
C GLU A 587 -8.45 -9.75 -43.99
N THR A 588 -9.42 -8.87 -44.30
CA THR A 588 -10.72 -9.29 -44.85
C THR A 588 -10.56 -10.03 -46.17
N ARG A 589 -9.75 -9.50 -47.10
CA ARG A 589 -9.49 -10.14 -48.39
C ARG A 589 -8.75 -11.46 -48.22
N LYS A 590 -7.72 -11.50 -47.37
CA LYS A 590 -6.99 -12.72 -47.03
C LYS A 590 -7.94 -13.80 -46.49
N ASN A 591 -8.83 -13.42 -45.58
CA ASN A 591 -9.76 -14.37 -44.95
C ASN A 591 -10.82 -14.90 -45.92
N ASN A 592 -11.26 -14.11 -46.89
CA ASN A 592 -12.19 -14.53 -47.94
C ASN A 592 -11.55 -15.52 -48.92
N LEU A 593 -10.24 -15.40 -49.15
CA LEU A 593 -9.47 -16.29 -50.03
C LEU A 593 -8.88 -17.52 -49.32
N ALA A 594 -9.06 -17.62 -48.00
CA ALA A 594 -8.56 -18.76 -47.21
C ALA A 594 -9.44 -20.01 -47.42
N THR A 595 -8.83 -21.09 -47.90
CA THR A 595 -9.50 -22.36 -48.22
C THR A 595 -8.99 -23.50 -47.33
N GLY A 596 -9.73 -24.62 -47.29
CA GLY A 596 -9.38 -25.81 -46.48
C GLY A 596 -10.52 -26.30 -45.57
N ALA A 597 -10.57 -27.61 -45.29
CA ALA A 597 -11.61 -28.22 -44.47
C ALA A 597 -11.36 -28.00 -42.96
N THR A 598 -10.21 -28.43 -42.45
CA THR A 598 -9.87 -28.38 -41.01
C THR A 598 -9.00 -27.17 -40.64
N GLN A 599 -8.08 -26.75 -41.50
CA GLN A 599 -7.24 -25.56 -41.32
C GLN A 599 -7.40 -24.64 -42.54
N LYS A 600 -8.14 -23.54 -42.37
CA LYS A 600 -8.37 -22.56 -43.44
C LYS A 600 -7.19 -21.61 -43.52
N ALA A 601 -6.47 -21.60 -44.64
CA ALA A 601 -5.34 -20.73 -44.87
C ALA A 601 -5.30 -20.24 -46.33
N ILE A 602 -4.68 -19.08 -46.56
CA ILE A 602 -4.42 -18.59 -47.91
C ILE A 602 -3.25 -19.35 -48.54
N ASN A 603 -3.35 -19.71 -49.82
CA ASN A 603 -2.22 -20.29 -50.59
C ASN A 603 -1.45 -19.18 -51.32
N ILE A 604 -0.27 -19.50 -51.87
CA ILE A 604 0.57 -18.48 -52.53
C ILE A 604 -0.11 -18.00 -53.82
N GLU A 605 -0.75 -18.90 -54.56
CA GLU A 605 -1.51 -18.61 -55.78
C GLU A 605 -2.71 -17.71 -55.48
N ALA A 606 -3.25 -17.75 -54.25
CA ALA A 606 -4.35 -16.89 -53.86
C ALA A 606 -3.94 -15.40 -53.73
N LEU A 607 -2.64 -15.09 -53.67
CA LEU A 607 -2.13 -13.72 -53.67
C LEU A 607 -2.37 -13.01 -55.00
N ASP A 608 -2.53 -13.76 -56.10
CA ASP A 608 -2.87 -13.23 -57.42
C ASP A 608 -4.30 -12.65 -57.47
N TYR A 609 -5.12 -12.91 -56.45
CA TYR A 609 -6.48 -12.35 -56.33
C TYR A 609 -6.57 -11.19 -55.32
N ILE A 610 -5.44 -10.77 -54.73
CA ILE A 610 -5.39 -9.62 -53.82
C ILE A 610 -4.89 -8.41 -54.59
N PHE A 611 -5.79 -7.50 -54.96
CA PHE A 611 -5.42 -6.25 -55.63
C PHE A 611 -4.81 -5.22 -54.68
N ILE A 612 -3.71 -4.60 -55.10
CA ILE A 612 -3.00 -3.50 -54.44
C ILE A 612 -2.85 -2.32 -55.39
N LEU A 613 -2.72 -1.11 -54.82
CA LEU A 613 -2.38 0.08 -55.59
C LEU A 613 -0.88 0.11 -55.88
N ILE A 614 -0.52 0.64 -57.04
CA ILE A 614 0.85 0.95 -57.43
C ILE A 614 0.93 2.47 -57.64
N PRO A 615 1.34 3.22 -56.59
CA PRO A 615 1.57 4.65 -56.71
C PRO A 615 2.83 4.95 -57.54
N ASN A 616 2.97 6.20 -57.97
CA ASN A 616 4.20 6.64 -58.63
C ASN A 616 5.41 6.57 -57.67
N LYS A 617 6.60 6.49 -58.25
CA LYS A 617 7.85 6.29 -57.49
C LYS A 617 8.16 7.45 -56.53
N GLU A 618 7.82 8.67 -56.91
CA GLU A 618 8.06 9.86 -56.10
C GLU A 618 7.24 9.84 -54.81
N LEU A 619 5.94 9.52 -54.91
CA LEU A 619 5.05 9.41 -53.77
C LEU A 619 5.49 8.28 -52.82
N LEU A 620 5.93 7.14 -53.36
CA LEU A 620 6.49 6.05 -52.55
C LEU A 620 7.74 6.51 -51.78
N ASN A 621 8.64 7.27 -52.42
CA ASN A 621 9.81 7.83 -51.76
C ASN A 621 9.43 8.83 -50.65
N ASN A 622 8.45 9.71 -50.90
CA ASN A 622 7.97 10.68 -49.91
C ASN A 622 7.30 9.98 -48.72
N TYR A 623 6.46 8.97 -48.98
CA TYR A 623 5.85 8.17 -47.94
C TYR A 623 6.89 7.42 -47.11
N SER A 624 7.87 6.77 -47.76
CA SER A 624 8.98 6.09 -47.10
C SER A 624 9.80 7.06 -46.24
N LYS A 625 10.09 8.27 -46.72
CA LYS A 625 10.82 9.30 -45.96
C LYS A 625 10.15 9.65 -44.63
N ILE A 626 8.81 9.71 -44.60
CA ILE A 626 8.03 10.04 -43.39
C ILE A 626 7.88 8.82 -42.46
N THR A 627 7.61 7.65 -43.03
CA THR A 627 7.24 6.45 -42.25
C THR A 627 8.42 5.61 -41.80
N LYS A 628 9.55 5.66 -42.51
CA LYS A 628 10.76 4.90 -42.21
C LYS A 628 11.25 5.13 -40.77
N PRO A 629 11.42 6.37 -40.27
CA PRO A 629 11.82 6.59 -38.87
C PRO A 629 10.87 5.95 -37.85
N LEU A 630 9.56 5.87 -38.15
CA LEU A 630 8.56 5.25 -37.28
C LEU A 630 8.76 3.73 -37.23
N TYR A 631 8.92 3.08 -38.39
CA TYR A 631 9.23 1.65 -38.47
C TYR A 631 10.58 1.31 -37.84
N GLU A 632 11.61 2.14 -38.02
CA GLU A 632 12.91 1.98 -37.36
C GLU A 632 12.76 2.06 -35.84
N LYS A 633 11.99 3.03 -35.32
CA LYS A 633 11.73 3.16 -33.89
C LYS A 633 10.98 1.95 -33.33
N ILE A 634 9.97 1.43 -34.05
CA ILE A 634 9.24 0.20 -33.68
C ILE A 634 10.22 -0.97 -33.58
N SER A 635 11.06 -1.17 -34.60
CA SER A 635 12.06 -2.25 -34.62
C SER A 635 13.06 -2.13 -33.47
N ASN A 636 13.59 -0.94 -33.22
CA ASN A 636 14.52 -0.71 -32.11
C ASN A 636 13.87 -1.01 -30.76
N ASN A 637 12.62 -0.57 -30.54
CA ASN A 637 11.88 -0.85 -29.31
C ASN A 637 11.62 -2.35 -29.13
N ILE A 638 11.34 -3.11 -30.21
CA ILE A 638 11.17 -4.58 -30.16
C ILE A 638 12.47 -5.25 -29.71
N ILE A 639 13.61 -4.88 -30.30
CA ILE A 639 14.92 -5.44 -29.94
C ILE A 639 15.32 -5.06 -28.50
N GLU A 640 15.07 -3.82 -28.11
CA GLU A 640 15.29 -3.34 -26.74
C GLU A 640 14.44 -4.14 -25.74
N THR A 641 13.14 -4.33 -26.02
CA THR A 641 12.25 -5.11 -25.16
C THR A 641 12.72 -6.56 -25.00
N GLN A 642 13.16 -7.22 -26.07
CA GLN A 642 13.76 -8.57 -25.98
C GLN A 642 14.99 -8.59 -25.07
N THR A 643 15.87 -7.59 -25.21
CA THR A 643 17.10 -7.47 -24.42
C THR A 643 16.78 -7.22 -22.94
N LEU A 644 15.84 -6.31 -22.64
CA LEU A 644 15.40 -6.01 -21.29
C LEU A 644 14.72 -7.20 -20.61
N THR A 645 13.93 -7.96 -21.37
CA THR A 645 13.27 -9.18 -20.88
C THR A 645 14.32 -10.23 -20.51
N ALA A 646 15.26 -10.50 -21.40
CA ALA A 646 16.36 -11.43 -21.13
C ALA A 646 17.22 -10.98 -19.95
N LEU A 647 17.50 -9.68 -19.82
CA LEU A 647 18.24 -9.12 -18.68
C LEU A 647 17.46 -9.28 -17.37
N ARG A 648 16.16 -8.97 -17.35
CA ARG A 648 15.29 -9.14 -16.19
C ARG A 648 15.27 -10.60 -15.73
N ASP A 649 15.04 -11.52 -16.66
CA ASP A 649 14.96 -12.96 -16.38
C ASP A 649 16.31 -13.52 -15.90
N PHE A 650 17.43 -12.96 -16.39
CA PHE A 650 18.77 -13.26 -15.91
C PHE A 650 19.04 -12.70 -14.50
N LEU A 651 18.66 -11.45 -14.23
CA LEU A 651 18.90 -10.78 -12.94
C LEU A 651 18.04 -11.32 -11.82
N LEU A 652 16.79 -11.69 -12.11
CA LEU A 652 15.81 -12.16 -11.13
C LEU A 652 16.36 -13.27 -10.20
N PRO A 653 16.90 -14.39 -10.70
CA PRO A 653 17.46 -15.44 -9.84
C PRO A 653 18.73 -14.98 -9.11
N LEU A 654 19.54 -14.09 -9.68
CA LEU A 654 20.78 -13.58 -9.05
C LEU A 654 20.48 -12.67 -7.87
N LEU A 655 19.52 -11.75 -8.04
CA LEU A 655 19.04 -10.84 -6.99
C LEU A 655 18.36 -11.63 -5.87
N LEU A 656 17.52 -12.61 -6.20
CA LEU A 656 16.88 -13.46 -5.19
C LEU A 656 17.85 -14.41 -4.48
N LYS A 657 19.00 -14.73 -5.07
CA LYS A 657 20.10 -15.45 -4.39
C LYS A 657 21.09 -14.53 -3.66
N GLN A 658 20.93 -13.21 -3.77
CA GLN A 658 21.91 -12.20 -3.33
C GLN A 658 23.32 -12.39 -3.91
N GLN A 659 23.43 -12.99 -5.10
CA GLN A 659 24.70 -13.09 -5.83
C GLN A 659 25.10 -11.74 -6.43
N VAL A 660 24.12 -10.85 -6.61
CA VAL A 660 24.31 -9.45 -6.97
C VAL A 660 23.54 -8.61 -5.95
N LYS A 661 24.15 -7.54 -5.44
CA LYS A 661 23.50 -6.63 -4.49
C LYS A 661 22.87 -5.46 -5.27
N PRO A 662 21.55 -5.23 -5.14
CA PRO A 662 20.94 -4.03 -5.69
C PRO A 662 21.47 -2.81 -4.94
N GLN A 663 21.96 -1.80 -5.67
CA GLN A 663 22.40 -0.52 -5.10
C GLN A 663 21.19 0.32 -4.67
#